data_AF-A0A2I0X436-F1
#
_entry.id   AF-A0A2I0X436-F1
#
_cell.length_a   1.000
_cell.length_b   1.000
_cell.length_c   1.000
_cell.angle_alpha   90.00
_cell.angle_beta   90.00
_cell.angle_gamma   90.00
#
_symmetry.space_group_name_H-M   'P 1'
#
loop_
_entity.id
_entity.type
_entity.pdbx_description
1 polymer ?
#
loop_
_entity_poly.entity_id
_entity_poly.type
_entity_poly.pdbx_seq_one_letter_code
_entity_poly.pdbx_strand_id
1 'polypeptide(L)'
;MEHGRGEIAGFEQDLRRVCREVMRTTPNQRDLGMIRGSSGFTVSLLTKWMVHDISLWVGHGSKAAEEKRFFDYHLAPFYRIEQLVLATVPVSKNAMAPSIVTDQNMKLLFEIQKKVDTLHANYSGSMVSLADICLKPLADDCATQSVLQHFSSEETCRSAFQAPLDPGTVLGGFSGSNYSDASAFIITYPVNNEAGDTGNQNGKAVAWERAFIRLTRRPALAISLCSSLALVAPEELVPLVEPQNLTLSFSSESSIQDELERESSADVVTILVSYLVMFAYISFAVGDSPQWPSFLVTSKVGRVLDARRMQVQLVRGQIRLLDGGSICFGLSDYPVSEFELVAEELLISDSIIKACIFLEKSFFSAAVESLCLISTVYGAFRMYVKMLLMWDSKIQIDDGGNHDVGASMLEARNLIVLRQNSVISSNGDLGVYGQGLLKLSGSGDVIEAQRLFLSLFYNIEVGPGSLLQAPVDNEIGSSSAAQAHCESQTCPKELLMPPDDCHVNNSLSLTLQICRVEDLTVHGLVRGTIIHIHRARTVVIHTDGEISGTGLGCKEGIGKGKYLKHGAGGGAGHGGKGGSGYSNGTRIEGGQAYGDADLPCELGSGSGGSNGFNENGAAGGGMIVMGSMKWPLSRLDIHGLLKADGQSYATTNYNGSVMRGFGGGSGGTILLFLQTLVLEKSSSLSVAGGNGGPSGGGGGGGGRIHFDWSNMATGDEYVQFAFVNVEGQVIVVVIWARREQLLERSVPKVFMALSAMYV
;
A
#
# COMPACT_ATOMS: atom_id res chain seq x y z
N MET A 1 14.79 4.10 45.29
CA MET A 1 13.31 4.06 45.16
C MET A 1 12.70 2.91 45.96
N GLU A 2 13.08 2.72 47.23
CA GLU A 2 12.45 1.69 48.10
C GLU A 2 11.38 2.26 49.05
N HIS A 3 11.30 3.58 49.21
CA HIS A 3 10.30 4.21 50.09
C HIS A 3 8.92 4.43 49.42
N GLY A 4 8.84 4.57 48.10
CA GLY A 4 7.56 4.82 47.38
C GLY A 4 6.75 3.58 47.01
N ARG A 5 7.35 2.38 47.03
CA ARG A 5 6.67 1.11 46.69
C ARG A 5 5.68 0.65 47.78
N GLY A 6 5.94 1.02 49.04
CA GLY A 6 5.07 0.69 50.17
C GLY A 6 3.79 1.54 50.22
N GLU A 7 3.86 2.80 49.78
CA GLU A 7 2.74 3.73 49.88
C GLU A 7 1.63 3.44 48.86
N ILE A 8 1.98 3.03 47.63
CA ILE A 8 0.97 2.68 46.61
C ILE A 8 0.28 1.34 46.95
N ALA A 9 1.04 0.35 47.42
CA ALA A 9 0.48 -0.93 47.86
C ALA A 9 -0.41 -0.76 49.11
N GLY A 10 -0.02 0.12 50.04
CA GLY A 10 -0.83 0.50 51.19
C GLY A 10 -2.11 1.21 50.79
N PHE A 11 -2.02 2.20 49.89
CA PHE A 11 -3.18 2.92 49.36
C PHE A 11 -4.17 1.98 48.65
N GLU A 12 -3.68 1.03 47.84
CA GLU A 12 -4.54 0.09 47.14
C GLU A 12 -5.22 -0.90 48.09
N GLN A 13 -4.54 -1.33 49.16
CA GLN A 13 -5.14 -2.17 50.20
C GLN A 13 -6.19 -1.42 51.01
N ASP A 14 -5.94 -0.16 51.37
CA ASP A 14 -6.90 0.68 52.07
C ASP A 14 -8.11 1.01 51.19
N LEU A 15 -7.91 1.30 49.89
CA LEU A 15 -9.00 1.51 48.95
C LEU A 15 -9.86 0.25 48.80
N ARG A 16 -9.25 -0.95 48.74
CA ARG A 16 -9.97 -2.24 48.72
C ARG A 16 -10.71 -2.52 50.03
N ARG A 17 -10.25 -1.99 51.15
CA ARG A 17 -10.92 -2.11 52.46
C ARG A 17 -12.12 -1.17 52.54
N VAL A 18 -11.93 0.09 52.17
CA VAL A 18 -13.00 1.11 52.10
C VAL A 18 -14.08 0.71 51.11
N CYS A 19 -13.72 0.26 49.90
CA CYS A 19 -14.70 -0.23 48.91
C CYS A 19 -15.52 -1.42 49.43
N ARG A 20 -14.91 -2.35 50.18
CA ARG A 20 -15.64 -3.48 50.79
C ARG A 20 -16.62 -3.03 51.87
N GLU A 21 -16.24 -2.04 52.66
CA GLU A 21 -17.08 -1.50 53.74
C GLU A 21 -18.25 -0.65 53.20
N VAL A 22 -18.00 0.14 52.15
CA VAL A 22 -19.00 0.95 51.45
C VAL A 22 -19.99 0.08 50.66
N MET A 23 -19.51 -0.98 49.99
CA MET A 23 -20.38 -1.95 49.29
C MET A 23 -21.30 -2.73 50.26
N ARG A 24 -20.91 -2.86 51.54
CA ARG A 24 -21.75 -3.48 52.59
C ARG A 24 -22.82 -2.55 53.14
N THR A 25 -22.59 -1.24 53.14
CA THR A 25 -23.44 -0.25 53.83
C THR A 25 -24.42 0.47 52.89
N THR A 26 -24.13 0.57 51.59
CA THR A 26 -25.01 1.21 50.60
C THR A 26 -24.97 0.53 49.22
N PRO A 27 -25.78 -0.51 48.96
CA PRO A 27 -25.83 -1.15 47.64
C PRO A 27 -26.46 -0.25 46.56
N ASN A 28 -27.37 0.67 46.94
CA ASN A 28 -28.22 1.41 45.99
C ASN A 28 -27.54 2.59 45.26
N GLN A 29 -26.34 3.02 45.65
CA GLN A 29 -25.73 4.25 45.12
C GLN A 29 -25.03 4.04 43.76
N ARG A 30 -24.56 2.82 43.47
CA ARG A 30 -24.03 2.42 42.14
C ARG A 30 -25.14 2.26 41.10
N ASP A 31 -26.27 1.68 41.49
CA ASP A 31 -27.40 1.46 40.59
C ASP A 31 -28.04 2.79 40.14
N LEU A 32 -28.11 3.79 41.05
CA LEU A 32 -28.63 5.12 40.71
C LEU A 32 -27.77 5.85 39.66
N GLY A 33 -26.44 5.71 39.71
CA GLY A 33 -25.51 6.29 38.73
C GLY A 33 -25.58 5.60 37.36
N MET A 34 -25.76 4.28 37.36
CA MET A 34 -25.94 3.49 36.13
C MET A 34 -27.30 3.76 35.47
N ILE A 35 -28.36 3.87 36.27
CA ILE A 35 -29.72 4.22 35.82
C ILE A 35 -29.77 5.65 35.27
N ARG A 36 -29.02 6.60 35.85
CA ARG A 36 -28.86 7.96 35.28
C ARG A 36 -28.11 7.96 33.94
N GLY A 37 -27.12 7.08 33.77
CA GLY A 37 -26.40 6.90 32.51
C GLY A 37 -27.24 6.22 31.41
N SER A 38 -28.04 5.21 31.78
CA SER A 38 -28.90 4.49 30.84
C SER A 38 -30.18 5.25 30.47
N SER A 39 -30.69 6.11 31.36
CA SER A 39 -31.77 7.05 31.02
C SER A 39 -31.33 8.14 30.05
N GLY A 40 -30.05 8.53 30.02
CA GLY A 40 -29.48 9.31 28.92
C GLY A 40 -29.45 8.55 27.59
N PHE A 41 -29.26 7.23 27.66
CA PHE A 41 -29.28 6.34 26.49
C PHE A 41 -30.68 6.16 25.92
N THR A 42 -31.74 6.08 26.73
CA THR A 42 -33.13 6.04 26.22
C THR A 42 -33.57 7.37 25.59
N VAL A 43 -33.08 8.50 26.09
CA VAL A 43 -33.28 9.81 25.42
C VAL A 43 -32.51 9.88 24.09
N SER A 44 -31.31 9.30 24.03
CA SER A 44 -30.51 9.23 22.79
C SER A 44 -31.01 8.17 21.79
N LEU A 45 -31.72 7.14 22.24
CA LEU A 45 -32.37 6.12 21.40
C LEU A 45 -33.69 6.62 20.81
N LEU A 46 -34.37 7.54 21.51
CA LEU A 46 -35.57 8.23 21.01
C LEU A 46 -35.25 9.25 19.91
N THR A 47 -34.04 9.78 19.85
CA THR A 47 -33.52 10.43 18.64
C THR A 47 -33.10 9.36 17.64
N LYS A 48 -34.02 8.97 16.75
CA LYS A 48 -33.70 8.16 15.57
C LYS A 48 -32.75 8.97 14.68
N TRP A 49 -31.44 8.81 14.88
CA TRP A 49 -30.42 9.34 13.98
C TRP A 49 -30.45 8.49 12.71
N MET A 50 -31.30 8.87 11.76
CA MET A 50 -31.25 8.35 10.39
C MET A 50 -29.99 8.93 9.76
N VAL A 51 -28.92 8.13 9.81
CA VAL A 51 -27.61 8.42 9.25
C VAL A 51 -27.77 8.57 7.73
N HIS A 52 -27.39 9.72 7.18
CA HIS A 52 -27.15 9.87 5.76
C HIS A 52 -25.72 9.41 5.48
N ASP A 53 -25.58 8.27 4.80
CA ASP A 53 -24.38 7.43 4.64
C ASP A 53 -23.09 8.22 4.34
N ILE A 54 -23.12 9.12 3.36
CA ILE A 54 -21.92 9.85 2.87
C ILE A 54 -21.30 10.76 3.94
N SER A 55 -22.11 11.31 4.84
CA SER A 55 -21.62 12.22 5.90
C SER A 55 -20.83 11.50 7.00
N LEU A 56 -20.92 10.17 7.09
CA LEU A 56 -20.15 9.38 8.05
C LEU A 56 -18.68 9.22 7.61
N TRP A 57 -18.44 9.21 6.30
CA TRP A 57 -17.14 8.97 5.68
C TRP A 57 -16.34 10.26 5.45
N VAL A 58 -17.00 11.41 5.47
CA VAL A 58 -16.39 12.73 5.20
C VAL A 58 -16.67 13.69 6.35
N GLY A 59 -15.61 14.13 7.04
CA GLY A 59 -15.75 15.10 8.12
C GLY A 59 -16.38 16.41 7.63
N HIS A 60 -17.32 16.98 8.40
CA HIS A 60 -18.09 18.18 8.02
C HIS A 60 -17.27 19.45 7.75
N GLY A 61 -16.03 19.51 8.23
CA GLY A 61 -15.06 20.60 8.00
C GLY A 61 -13.93 20.25 7.03
N SER A 62 -14.03 19.13 6.31
CA SER A 62 -13.06 18.75 5.29
C SER A 62 -13.19 19.63 4.04
N LYS A 63 -12.09 19.78 3.30
CA LYS A 63 -12.05 20.52 2.04
C LYS A 63 -13.05 19.96 1.02
N ALA A 64 -13.19 18.64 0.93
CA ALA A 64 -14.17 18.00 0.04
C ALA A 64 -15.63 18.36 0.39
N ALA A 65 -15.95 18.47 1.69
CA ALA A 65 -17.27 18.91 2.12
C ALA A 65 -17.53 20.40 1.79
N GLU A 66 -16.50 21.24 1.88
CA GLU A 66 -16.58 22.65 1.48
C GLU A 66 -16.76 22.82 -0.03
N GLU A 67 -15.97 22.10 -0.84
CA GLU A 67 -16.09 22.07 -2.30
C GLU A 67 -17.47 21.57 -2.73
N LYS A 68 -17.99 20.52 -2.07
CA LYS A 68 -19.35 20.03 -2.33
C LYS A 68 -20.41 21.08 -2.01
N ARG A 69 -20.34 21.75 -0.86
CA ARG A 69 -21.28 22.83 -0.52
C ARG A 69 -21.20 23.97 -1.53
N PHE A 70 -20.00 24.33 -1.96
CA PHE A 70 -19.79 25.34 -2.99
C PHE A 70 -20.45 24.93 -4.32
N PHE A 71 -20.27 23.67 -4.75
CA PHE A 71 -20.88 23.13 -5.96
C PHE A 71 -22.42 23.11 -5.87
N ASP A 72 -22.96 22.55 -4.79
CA ASP A 72 -24.41 22.42 -4.58
C ASP A 72 -25.10 23.80 -4.51
N TYR A 73 -24.41 24.83 -3.98
CA TYR A 73 -24.92 26.20 -3.92
C TYR A 73 -24.91 26.92 -5.27
N HIS A 74 -23.87 26.75 -6.09
CA HIS A 74 -23.70 27.53 -7.33
C HIS A 74 -24.37 26.91 -8.56
N LEU A 75 -24.48 25.58 -8.60
CA LEU A 75 -24.99 24.87 -9.77
C LEU A 75 -26.34 24.23 -9.43
N ALA A 76 -26.29 23.16 -8.66
CA ALA A 76 -27.39 22.41 -8.09
C ALA A 76 -26.78 21.16 -7.45
N PRO A 77 -27.50 20.47 -6.57
CA PRO A 77 -27.11 19.15 -6.12
C PRO A 77 -26.96 18.20 -7.31
N PHE A 78 -25.96 17.34 -7.26
CA PHE A 78 -25.76 16.34 -8.31
C PHE A 78 -26.98 15.42 -8.41
N TYR A 79 -27.47 15.17 -9.63
CA TYR A 79 -28.64 14.35 -9.89
C TYR A 79 -28.44 12.90 -9.44
N ARG A 80 -29.54 12.22 -9.13
CA ARG A 80 -29.58 10.80 -8.78
C ARG A 80 -29.59 9.97 -10.06
N ILE A 81 -28.89 8.84 -10.07
CA ILE A 81 -28.68 8.04 -11.27
C ILE A 81 -29.36 6.69 -11.12
N GLU A 82 -30.32 6.44 -12.01
CA GLU A 82 -31.01 5.16 -12.11
C GLU A 82 -30.57 4.49 -13.41
N GLN A 83 -29.83 3.39 -13.31
CA GLN A 83 -29.19 2.75 -14.46
C GLN A 83 -29.68 1.32 -14.66
N LEU A 84 -29.92 0.96 -15.92
CA LEU A 84 -30.26 -0.38 -16.37
C LEU A 84 -29.25 -0.82 -17.44
N VAL A 85 -28.63 -1.97 -17.24
CA VAL A 85 -27.65 -2.56 -18.15
C VAL A 85 -28.18 -3.91 -18.64
N LEU A 86 -28.32 -4.03 -19.96
CA LEU A 86 -28.66 -5.27 -20.64
C LEU A 86 -27.41 -5.75 -21.38
N ALA A 87 -26.94 -6.96 -21.09
CA ALA A 87 -25.73 -7.50 -21.71
C ALA A 87 -25.93 -8.91 -22.24
N THR A 88 -25.27 -9.22 -23.36
CA THR A 88 -25.22 -10.58 -23.91
C THR A 88 -24.24 -11.46 -23.13
N VAL A 89 -24.60 -12.73 -22.94
CA VAL A 89 -23.72 -13.69 -22.24
C VAL A 89 -22.80 -14.38 -23.27
N PRO A 90 -21.48 -14.46 -23.03
CA PRO A 90 -20.59 -15.18 -23.92
C PRO A 90 -20.86 -16.69 -23.85
N VAL A 91 -20.84 -17.35 -25.02
CA VAL A 91 -21.14 -18.79 -25.16
C VAL A 91 -20.05 -19.67 -24.50
N SER A 92 -18.83 -19.13 -24.30
CA SER A 92 -17.74 -19.79 -23.57
C SER A 92 -16.84 -18.77 -22.88
N LYS A 93 -16.05 -19.19 -21.87
CA LYS A 93 -15.16 -18.31 -21.09
C LYS A 93 -14.10 -17.55 -21.91
N ASN A 94 -13.81 -18.00 -23.14
CA ASN A 94 -12.79 -17.41 -24.03
C ASN A 94 -13.38 -16.80 -25.32
N ALA A 95 -14.70 -16.76 -25.47
CA ALA A 95 -15.35 -16.17 -26.65
C ALA A 95 -15.83 -14.74 -26.35
N MET A 96 -15.73 -13.84 -27.34
CA MET A 96 -16.35 -12.51 -27.24
C MET A 96 -17.87 -12.66 -27.16
N ALA A 97 -18.49 -11.81 -26.34
CA ALA A 97 -19.94 -11.75 -26.25
C ALA A 97 -20.52 -11.29 -27.61
N PRO A 98 -21.62 -11.89 -28.09
CA PRO A 98 -22.22 -11.52 -29.36
C PRO A 98 -22.75 -10.08 -29.31
N SER A 99 -22.83 -9.43 -30.47
CA SER A 99 -23.38 -8.07 -30.54
C SER A 99 -24.83 -8.04 -30.04
N ILE A 100 -25.13 -7.07 -29.17
CA ILE A 100 -26.48 -6.84 -28.66
C ILE A 100 -27.33 -6.02 -29.63
N VAL A 101 -26.72 -5.37 -30.62
CA VAL A 101 -27.38 -4.47 -31.58
C VAL A 101 -28.09 -5.29 -32.66
N THR A 102 -29.27 -5.83 -32.32
CA THR A 102 -30.14 -6.58 -33.24
C THR A 102 -31.56 -6.03 -33.21
N ASP A 103 -32.31 -6.18 -34.31
CA ASP A 103 -33.70 -5.68 -34.39
C ASP A 103 -34.60 -6.24 -33.28
N GLN A 104 -34.37 -7.49 -32.86
CA GLN A 104 -35.14 -8.14 -31.80
C GLN A 104 -34.83 -7.53 -30.43
N ASN A 105 -33.54 -7.31 -30.13
CA ASN A 105 -33.12 -6.69 -28.87
C ASN A 105 -33.53 -5.20 -28.81
N MET A 106 -33.54 -4.51 -29.95
CA MET A 106 -34.02 -3.12 -30.04
C MET A 106 -35.53 -3.02 -29.77
N LYS A 107 -36.34 -3.95 -30.30
CA LYS A 107 -37.78 -4.03 -29.96
C LYS A 107 -38.01 -4.32 -28.48
N LEU A 108 -37.22 -5.22 -27.90
CA LEU A 108 -37.25 -5.48 -26.45
C LEU A 108 -36.93 -4.22 -25.66
N LEU A 109 -35.94 -3.44 -26.10
CA LEU A 109 -35.56 -2.18 -25.45
C LEU A 109 -36.73 -1.17 -25.45
N PHE A 110 -37.51 -1.09 -26.54
CA PHE A 110 -38.71 -0.26 -26.58
C PHE A 110 -39.79 -0.72 -25.59
N GLU A 111 -40.00 -2.03 -25.44
CA GLU A 111 -40.96 -2.57 -24.47
C GLU A 111 -40.53 -2.28 -23.02
N ILE A 112 -39.23 -2.42 -22.73
CA ILE A 112 -38.65 -2.10 -21.42
C ILE A 112 -38.83 -0.62 -21.09
N GLN A 113 -38.47 0.28 -22.01
CA GLN A 113 -38.60 1.71 -21.77
C GLN A 113 -40.07 2.09 -21.56
N LYS A 114 -40.99 1.53 -22.35
CA LYS A 114 -42.44 1.74 -22.16
C LYS A 114 -42.92 1.31 -20.77
N LYS A 115 -42.43 0.17 -20.25
CA LYS A 115 -42.79 -0.29 -18.90
C LYS A 115 -42.29 0.66 -17.81
N VAL A 116 -41.05 1.16 -17.94
CA VAL A 116 -40.48 2.14 -16.99
C VAL A 116 -41.24 3.47 -17.06
N ASP A 117 -41.62 3.93 -18.24
CA ASP A 117 -42.36 5.18 -18.42
C ASP A 117 -43.79 5.12 -17.82
N THR A 118 -44.41 3.94 -17.82
CA THR A 118 -45.73 3.71 -17.17
C THR A 118 -45.68 3.48 -15.67
N LEU A 119 -44.48 3.49 -15.07
CA LEU A 119 -44.31 3.20 -13.65
C LEU A 119 -44.80 4.38 -12.78
N HIS A 120 -45.73 4.08 -11.88
CA HIS A 120 -46.24 5.03 -10.90
C HIS A 120 -45.95 4.56 -9.47
N ALA A 121 -45.47 5.47 -8.62
CA ALA A 121 -45.26 5.21 -7.20
C ALA A 121 -46.22 6.04 -6.34
N ASN A 122 -46.75 5.44 -5.28
CA ASN A 122 -47.60 6.15 -4.33
C ASN A 122 -46.74 6.76 -3.21
N TYR A 123 -46.69 8.08 -3.14
CA TYR A 123 -46.05 8.82 -2.06
C TYR A 123 -47.05 9.80 -1.45
N SER A 124 -47.38 9.61 -0.16
CA SER A 124 -48.32 10.45 0.59
C SER A 124 -49.68 10.67 -0.09
N GLY A 125 -50.20 9.65 -0.78
CA GLY A 125 -51.50 9.69 -1.47
C GLY A 125 -51.47 10.33 -2.85
N SER A 126 -50.29 10.75 -3.34
CA SER A 126 -50.09 11.23 -4.72
C SER A 126 -49.40 10.15 -5.56
N MET A 127 -49.88 9.92 -6.78
CA MET A 127 -49.16 9.08 -7.76
C MET A 127 -48.07 9.91 -8.43
N VAL A 128 -46.82 9.45 -8.29
CA VAL A 128 -45.61 10.09 -8.84
C VAL A 128 -45.15 9.26 -10.03
N SER A 129 -44.93 9.92 -11.17
CA SER A 129 -44.37 9.33 -12.39
C SER A 129 -42.91 9.77 -12.62
N LEU A 130 -42.22 9.13 -13.55
CA LEU A 130 -40.85 9.52 -13.93
C LEU A 130 -40.78 10.97 -14.43
N ALA A 131 -41.79 11.42 -15.18
CA ALA A 131 -41.86 12.77 -15.73
C ALA A 131 -41.95 13.89 -14.67
N ASP A 132 -42.36 13.55 -13.44
CA ASP A 132 -42.48 14.48 -12.31
C ASP A 132 -41.15 14.68 -11.57
N ILE A 133 -40.21 13.74 -11.70
CA ILE A 133 -38.96 13.70 -10.91
C ILE A 133 -37.69 13.77 -11.75
N CYS A 134 -37.75 13.45 -13.04
CA CYS A 134 -36.59 13.40 -13.93
C CYS A 134 -35.94 14.78 -14.16
N LEU A 135 -34.65 14.77 -14.48
CA LEU A 135 -33.91 15.97 -14.89
C LEU A 135 -34.35 16.44 -16.28
N LYS A 136 -34.64 17.74 -16.41
CA LYS A 136 -35.10 18.39 -17.64
C LYS A 136 -34.21 19.61 -17.96
N PRO A 137 -33.20 19.47 -18.83
CA PRO A 137 -32.18 20.50 -19.02
C PRO A 137 -32.60 21.64 -19.98
N LEU A 138 -33.44 21.36 -20.98
CA LEU A 138 -33.75 22.30 -22.06
C LEU A 138 -35.24 22.31 -22.47
N ALA A 139 -35.87 21.14 -22.54
CA ALA A 139 -37.26 20.95 -22.93
C ALA A 139 -38.08 20.33 -21.78
N ASP A 140 -39.37 20.07 -22.02
CA ASP A 140 -40.26 19.41 -21.05
C ASP A 140 -40.03 17.88 -20.95
N ASP A 141 -39.16 17.34 -21.80
CA ASP A 141 -38.79 15.92 -21.86
C ASP A 141 -37.65 15.58 -20.90
N CYS A 142 -37.73 14.37 -20.33
CA CYS A 142 -36.71 13.83 -19.43
C CYS A 142 -35.38 13.59 -20.15
N ALA A 143 -34.26 13.82 -19.45
CA ALA A 143 -32.90 13.53 -19.93
C ALA A 143 -32.55 12.03 -19.94
N THR A 144 -33.45 11.17 -20.43
CA THR A 144 -33.24 9.73 -20.53
C THR A 144 -32.14 9.42 -21.55
N GLN A 145 -31.07 8.77 -21.12
CA GLN A 145 -29.95 8.36 -21.97
C GLN A 145 -30.15 6.91 -22.40
N SER A 146 -30.51 6.68 -23.66
CA SER A 146 -30.74 5.37 -24.25
C SER A 146 -30.44 5.44 -25.74
N VAL A 147 -30.02 4.32 -26.35
CA VAL A 147 -29.83 4.21 -27.81
C VAL A 147 -31.12 4.60 -28.56
N LEU A 148 -32.29 4.39 -27.95
CA LEU A 148 -33.59 4.74 -28.52
C LEU A 148 -33.76 6.24 -28.78
N GLN A 149 -33.00 7.11 -28.09
CA GLN A 149 -33.07 8.55 -28.28
C GLN A 149 -32.61 8.99 -29.68
N HIS A 150 -31.72 8.23 -30.33
CA HIS A 150 -31.31 8.51 -31.70
C HIS A 150 -32.45 8.33 -32.72
N PHE A 151 -33.51 7.60 -32.36
CA PHE A 151 -34.70 7.39 -33.20
C PHE A 151 -35.78 8.46 -32.99
N SER A 152 -35.58 9.42 -32.06
CA SER A 152 -36.56 10.47 -31.77
C SER A 152 -36.59 11.57 -32.84
N SER A 153 -35.51 11.77 -33.60
CA SER A 153 -35.41 12.74 -34.69
C SER A 153 -34.58 12.16 -35.83
N GLU A 154 -35.24 11.70 -36.90
CA GLU A 154 -34.60 11.05 -38.06
C GLU A 154 -33.56 11.94 -38.76
N GLU A 155 -33.72 13.27 -38.70
CA GLU A 155 -32.89 14.20 -39.49
C GLU A 155 -31.68 14.79 -38.74
N THR A 156 -31.69 14.83 -37.40
CA THR A 156 -30.65 15.56 -36.63
C THR A 156 -29.91 14.74 -35.59
N CYS A 157 -30.27 13.46 -35.40
CA CYS A 157 -29.65 12.57 -34.40
C CYS A 157 -29.61 13.17 -32.98
N ARG A 158 -30.53 14.09 -32.70
CA ARG A 158 -30.71 14.72 -31.38
C ARG A 158 -31.62 13.84 -30.52
N SER A 159 -31.33 13.82 -29.22
CA SER A 159 -32.24 13.21 -28.24
C SER A 159 -33.55 14.00 -28.14
N ALA A 160 -34.58 13.40 -27.53
CA ALA A 160 -35.85 14.08 -27.25
C ALA A 160 -35.65 15.39 -26.45
N PHE A 161 -34.68 15.42 -25.53
CA PHE A 161 -34.31 16.60 -24.75
C PHE A 161 -33.33 17.56 -25.46
N GLN A 162 -33.17 17.42 -26.78
CA GLN A 162 -32.44 18.32 -27.68
C GLN A 162 -30.92 18.41 -27.46
N ALA A 163 -30.31 17.44 -26.77
CA ALA A 163 -28.86 17.39 -26.54
C ALA A 163 -28.20 16.27 -27.36
N PRO A 164 -26.88 16.38 -27.64
CA PRO A 164 -26.13 15.27 -28.21
C PRO A 164 -25.98 14.13 -27.19
N LEU A 165 -26.13 12.90 -27.66
CA LEU A 165 -25.93 11.69 -26.87
C LEU A 165 -24.67 10.98 -27.37
N ASP A 166 -23.69 10.81 -26.50
CA ASP A 166 -22.45 10.12 -26.82
C ASP A 166 -22.68 8.59 -26.82
N PRO A 167 -22.37 7.88 -27.92
CA PRO A 167 -22.48 6.42 -27.98
C PRO A 167 -21.80 5.69 -26.81
N GLY A 168 -20.70 6.24 -26.26
CA GLY A 168 -20.01 5.67 -25.10
C GLY A 168 -20.82 5.67 -23.79
N THR A 169 -21.90 6.45 -23.71
CA THR A 169 -22.79 6.51 -22.53
C THR A 169 -23.95 5.52 -22.61
N VAL A 170 -24.26 4.99 -23.81
CA VAL A 170 -25.43 4.13 -24.07
C VAL A 170 -25.08 2.74 -24.58
N LEU A 171 -23.86 2.54 -25.06
CA LEU A 171 -23.34 1.25 -25.52
C LEU A 171 -22.11 0.86 -24.71
N GLY A 172 -21.97 -0.44 -24.44
CA GLY A 172 -20.84 -1.01 -23.70
C GLY A 172 -20.21 -2.21 -24.41
N GLY A 173 -18.94 -2.45 -24.12
CA GLY A 173 -18.22 -3.66 -24.55
C GLY A 173 -17.95 -3.76 -26.05
N PHE A 174 -17.58 -2.63 -26.67
CA PHE A 174 -17.11 -2.53 -28.06
C PHE A 174 -15.61 -2.18 -28.11
N SER A 175 -14.96 -2.35 -29.26
CA SER A 175 -13.53 -2.00 -29.45
C SER A 175 -13.36 -0.82 -30.42
N GLY A 176 -12.55 0.17 -30.02
CA GLY A 176 -12.28 1.36 -30.84
C GLY A 176 -13.55 2.16 -31.13
N SER A 177 -13.87 2.35 -32.42
CA SER A 177 -15.01 3.12 -32.92
C SER A 177 -16.16 2.26 -33.50
N ASN A 178 -16.09 0.92 -33.36
CA ASN A 178 -17.07 0.00 -33.93
C ASN A 178 -18.23 -0.24 -32.97
N TYR A 179 -19.18 0.71 -32.91
CA TYR A 179 -20.34 0.61 -32.02
C TYR A 179 -21.34 -0.50 -32.38
N SER A 180 -21.28 -1.03 -33.60
CA SER A 180 -22.08 -2.19 -34.05
C SER A 180 -21.73 -3.47 -33.28
N ASP A 181 -20.52 -3.55 -32.74
CA ASP A 181 -20.01 -4.75 -32.05
C ASP A 181 -20.25 -4.68 -30.53
N ALA A 182 -21.01 -3.67 -30.07
CA ALA A 182 -21.34 -3.51 -28.67
C ALA A 182 -22.07 -4.74 -28.12
N SER A 183 -21.68 -5.16 -26.92
CA SER A 183 -22.23 -6.33 -26.22
C SER A 183 -23.23 -5.96 -25.12
N ALA A 184 -23.37 -4.67 -24.80
CA ALA A 184 -24.32 -4.19 -23.80
C ALA A 184 -25.02 -2.88 -24.19
N PHE A 185 -26.31 -2.79 -23.82
CA PHE A 185 -27.07 -1.55 -23.79
C PHE A 185 -27.06 -0.98 -22.38
N ILE A 186 -26.81 0.33 -22.28
CA ILE A 186 -26.82 1.10 -21.04
C ILE A 186 -27.94 2.13 -21.16
N ILE A 187 -28.87 2.08 -20.20
CA ILE A 187 -29.98 3.01 -20.12
C ILE A 187 -29.84 3.74 -18.80
N THR A 188 -29.81 5.07 -18.85
CA THR A 188 -29.64 5.89 -17.65
C THR A 188 -30.79 6.89 -17.56
N TYR A 189 -31.44 6.94 -16.39
CA TYR A 189 -32.50 7.88 -16.06
C TYR A 189 -31.99 8.83 -14.95
N PRO A 190 -31.58 10.05 -15.30
CA PRO A 190 -31.20 11.07 -14.32
C PRO A 190 -32.43 11.64 -13.62
N VAL A 191 -32.44 11.61 -12.29
CA VAL A 191 -33.52 12.12 -11.42
C VAL A 191 -33.03 13.32 -10.63
N ASN A 192 -33.86 14.35 -10.50
CA ASN A 192 -33.48 15.56 -9.74
C ASN A 192 -33.21 15.22 -8.27
N ASN A 193 -32.17 15.86 -7.73
CA ASN A 193 -31.79 15.73 -6.34
C ASN A 193 -31.99 17.08 -5.64
N GLU A 194 -32.63 17.07 -4.47
CA GLU A 194 -32.77 18.26 -3.64
C GLU A 194 -31.79 18.21 -2.45
N ALA A 195 -30.98 19.25 -2.27
CA ALA A 195 -30.11 19.42 -1.10
C ALA A 195 -30.85 20.27 -0.06
N GLY A 196 -31.48 19.59 0.89
CA GLY A 196 -32.09 20.21 2.06
C GLY A 196 -31.99 19.29 3.27
N ASP A 197 -31.62 19.85 4.42
CA ASP A 197 -31.56 19.16 5.73
C ASP A 197 -32.95 18.68 6.23
N THR A 198 -34.04 19.08 5.57
CA THR A 198 -35.39 18.64 5.89
C THR A 198 -35.72 17.38 5.10
N GLY A 199 -35.58 16.21 5.75
CA GLY A 199 -35.65 14.85 5.18
C GLY A 199 -36.98 14.39 4.53
N ASN A 200 -37.74 15.29 3.91
CA ASN A 200 -38.97 14.98 3.19
C ASN A 200 -38.95 15.37 1.70
N GLN A 201 -37.87 16.01 1.23
CA GLN A 201 -37.78 16.56 -0.13
C GLN A 201 -37.51 15.48 -1.20
N ASN A 202 -36.60 14.53 -0.94
CA ASN A 202 -36.31 13.42 -1.86
C ASN A 202 -37.27 12.21 -1.73
N GLY A 203 -38.28 12.28 -0.85
CA GLY A 203 -39.16 11.14 -0.57
C GLY A 203 -39.94 10.64 -1.79
N LYS A 204 -40.30 11.53 -2.72
CA LYS A 204 -40.95 11.19 -3.99
C LYS A 204 -40.03 10.37 -4.91
N ALA A 205 -38.78 10.82 -5.07
CA ALA A 205 -37.77 10.14 -5.87
C ALA A 205 -37.48 8.74 -5.29
N VAL A 206 -37.23 8.64 -3.98
CA VAL A 206 -36.98 7.36 -3.29
C VAL A 206 -38.18 6.40 -3.39
N ALA A 207 -39.42 6.92 -3.34
CA ALA A 207 -40.61 6.09 -3.53
C ALA A 207 -40.69 5.51 -4.95
N TRP A 208 -40.34 6.30 -5.96
CA TRP A 208 -40.26 5.85 -7.35
C TRP A 208 -39.12 4.85 -7.57
N GLU A 209 -37.93 5.12 -7.02
CA GLU A 209 -36.78 4.21 -7.07
C GLU A 209 -37.11 2.84 -6.48
N ARG A 210 -37.81 2.79 -5.34
CA ARG A 210 -38.28 1.50 -4.78
C ARG A 210 -39.26 0.77 -5.67
N ALA A 211 -40.12 1.49 -6.39
CA ALA A 211 -41.01 0.88 -7.39
C ALA A 211 -40.20 0.36 -8.59
N PHE A 212 -39.16 1.08 -9.01
CA PHE A 212 -38.25 0.69 -10.07
C PHE A 212 -37.45 -0.57 -9.72
N ILE A 213 -36.87 -0.65 -8.52
CA ILE A 213 -36.18 -1.84 -8.01
C ILE A 213 -37.14 -3.05 -7.97
N ARG A 214 -38.39 -2.86 -7.54
CA ARG A 214 -39.39 -3.94 -7.53
C ARG A 214 -39.74 -4.44 -8.93
N LEU A 215 -39.68 -3.56 -9.93
CA LEU A 215 -39.94 -3.90 -11.32
C LEU A 215 -38.80 -4.76 -11.93
N THR A 216 -37.56 -4.47 -11.55
CA THR A 216 -36.34 -5.10 -12.11
C THR A 216 -35.86 -6.34 -11.35
N ARG A 217 -36.22 -6.49 -10.06
CA ARG A 217 -35.74 -7.59 -9.20
C ARG A 217 -36.37 -8.94 -9.60
N ARG A 218 -35.56 -10.00 -9.64
CA ARG A 218 -36.04 -11.39 -9.77
C ARG A 218 -36.81 -11.82 -8.51
N PRO A 219 -37.88 -12.62 -8.64
CA PRO A 219 -38.46 -13.30 -7.50
C PRO A 219 -37.43 -14.31 -6.96
N ALA A 220 -36.89 -14.03 -5.77
CA ALA A 220 -36.16 -15.01 -4.99
C ALA A 220 -37.18 -16.04 -4.49
N LEU A 221 -37.38 -17.08 -5.29
CA LEU A 221 -37.93 -18.40 -4.94
C LEU A 221 -38.73 -18.42 -3.64
N ALA A 222 -39.94 -17.85 -3.67
CA ALA A 222 -40.92 -18.15 -2.64
C ALA A 222 -41.32 -19.62 -2.84
N ILE A 223 -40.74 -20.51 -2.05
CA ILE A 223 -41.33 -21.82 -1.79
C ILE A 223 -42.70 -21.54 -1.16
N SER A 224 -43.71 -21.45 -2.02
CA SER A 224 -45.11 -21.37 -1.66
C SER A 224 -45.50 -22.67 -0.96
N LEU A 225 -45.45 -22.67 0.36
CA LEU A 225 -46.24 -23.58 1.19
C LEU A 225 -47.61 -23.00 1.56
N CYS A 226 -48.07 -21.92 0.92
CA CYS A 226 -49.41 -21.39 1.13
C CYS A 226 -50.00 -20.81 -0.16
N SER A 227 -50.62 -21.69 -0.98
CA SER A 227 -51.48 -21.27 -2.08
C SER A 227 -52.86 -20.89 -1.54
N SER A 228 -53.05 -19.62 -1.19
CA SER A 228 -54.38 -18.96 -1.17
C SER A 228 -54.28 -17.52 -0.65
N LEU A 229 -53.49 -16.68 -1.33
CA LEU A 229 -53.67 -15.22 -1.36
C LEU A 229 -52.74 -14.65 -2.44
N ALA A 230 -53.11 -14.90 -3.69
CA ALA A 230 -52.55 -14.20 -4.83
C ALA A 230 -53.23 -12.84 -4.92
N LEU A 231 -52.58 -11.77 -4.45
CA LEU A 231 -53.00 -10.40 -4.78
C LEU A 231 -51.79 -9.47 -4.90
N VAL A 232 -51.60 -8.99 -6.13
CA VAL A 232 -50.76 -7.88 -6.61
C VAL A 232 -49.25 -8.18 -6.72
N ALA A 233 -48.85 -8.87 -7.80
CA ALA A 233 -47.49 -8.76 -8.34
C ALA A 233 -47.51 -7.75 -9.50
N PRO A 234 -46.75 -6.64 -9.46
CA PRO A 234 -46.59 -5.76 -10.61
C PRO A 234 -45.83 -6.49 -11.74
N GLU A 235 -46.17 -6.21 -12.99
CA GLU A 235 -45.62 -6.89 -14.18
C GLU A 235 -44.09 -6.77 -14.30
N GLU A 236 -43.37 -7.82 -13.94
CA GLU A 236 -41.92 -7.86 -13.83
C GLU A 236 -41.19 -7.75 -15.20
N LEU A 237 -39.97 -7.19 -15.19
CA LEU A 237 -39.12 -7.01 -16.38
C LEU A 237 -38.39 -8.29 -16.80
N VAL A 238 -38.04 -9.13 -15.82
CA VAL A 238 -37.29 -10.40 -15.97
C VAL A 238 -37.90 -11.36 -17.00
N PRO A 239 -39.23 -11.63 -17.03
CA PRO A 239 -39.81 -12.57 -18.01
C PRO A 239 -39.71 -12.09 -19.47
N LEU A 240 -39.41 -10.82 -19.74
CA LEU A 240 -39.18 -10.30 -21.09
C LEU A 240 -37.73 -10.51 -21.56
N VAL A 241 -36.78 -10.61 -20.62
CA VAL A 241 -35.33 -10.66 -20.89
C VAL A 241 -34.83 -12.11 -20.95
N GLU A 242 -35.36 -12.99 -20.09
CA GLU A 242 -34.96 -14.40 -20.00
C GLU A 242 -35.10 -15.22 -21.30
N PRO A 243 -36.14 -15.02 -22.15
CA PRO A 243 -36.25 -15.74 -23.42
C PRO A 243 -35.14 -15.41 -24.42
N GLN A 244 -34.40 -14.31 -24.23
CA GLN A 244 -33.42 -13.80 -25.19
C GLN A 244 -31.96 -14.07 -24.78
N ASN A 245 -31.70 -14.90 -23.75
CA ASN A 245 -30.36 -15.18 -23.23
C ASN A 245 -29.57 -13.91 -22.83
N LEU A 246 -30.26 -12.86 -22.41
CA LEU A 246 -29.67 -11.61 -21.96
C LEU A 246 -29.58 -11.58 -20.43
N THR A 247 -28.59 -10.85 -19.92
CA THR A 247 -28.44 -10.55 -18.49
C THR A 247 -28.90 -9.13 -18.21
N LEU A 248 -29.72 -8.97 -17.18
CA LEU A 248 -30.21 -7.69 -16.69
C LEU A 248 -29.47 -7.33 -15.40
N SER A 249 -28.82 -6.18 -15.37
CA SER A 249 -28.26 -5.56 -14.17
C SER A 249 -28.86 -4.18 -14.00
N PHE A 250 -29.08 -3.74 -12.76
CA PHE A 250 -29.62 -2.42 -12.48
C PHE A 250 -28.91 -1.81 -11.27
N SER A 251 -28.93 -0.49 -11.18
CA SER A 251 -28.44 0.27 -10.04
C SER A 251 -29.36 1.45 -9.80
N SER A 252 -29.68 1.71 -8.54
CA SER A 252 -30.32 2.94 -8.08
C SER A 252 -29.52 3.56 -6.96
N GLU A 253 -29.62 4.88 -6.81
CA GLU A 253 -28.93 5.60 -5.74
C GLU A 253 -29.40 5.13 -4.34
N SER A 254 -30.69 4.75 -4.18
CA SER A 254 -31.21 4.18 -2.93
C SER A 254 -30.86 2.70 -2.71
N SER A 255 -30.46 1.94 -3.73
CA SER A 255 -30.20 0.51 -3.59
C SER A 255 -29.02 0.22 -2.67
N ILE A 256 -28.03 1.11 -2.59
CA ILE A 256 -26.86 0.94 -1.71
C ILE A 256 -27.29 1.03 -0.25
N GLN A 257 -28.08 2.06 0.10
CA GLN A 257 -28.58 2.26 1.46
C GLN A 257 -29.48 1.10 1.90
N ASP A 258 -30.42 0.69 1.05
CA ASP A 258 -31.35 -0.39 1.35
C ASP A 258 -30.61 -1.74 1.54
N GLU A 259 -29.52 -1.98 0.80
CA GLU A 259 -28.72 -3.21 0.92
C GLU A 259 -27.80 -3.21 2.15
N LEU A 260 -27.20 -2.07 2.50
CA LEU A 260 -26.43 -1.91 3.74
C LEU A 260 -27.30 -2.11 4.98
N GLU A 261 -28.51 -1.54 4.99
CA GLU A 261 -29.48 -1.75 6.08
C GLU A 261 -29.88 -3.23 6.20
N ARG A 262 -30.07 -3.91 5.06
CA ARG A 262 -30.38 -5.34 5.02
C ARG A 262 -29.28 -6.18 5.64
N GLU A 263 -28.02 -5.99 5.23
CA GLU A 263 -26.86 -6.73 5.75
C GLU A 263 -26.66 -6.45 7.25
N SER A 264 -26.71 -5.18 7.67
CA SER A 264 -26.55 -4.83 9.08
C SER A 264 -27.61 -5.51 9.96
N SER A 265 -28.83 -5.71 9.46
CA SER A 265 -29.90 -6.39 10.20
C SER A 265 -29.74 -7.91 10.24
N ALA A 266 -29.14 -8.51 9.20
CA ALA A 266 -28.94 -9.95 9.10
C ALA A 266 -27.90 -10.45 10.13
N ASP A 267 -26.85 -9.66 10.39
CA ASP A 267 -25.77 -10.04 11.30
C ASP A 267 -26.14 -9.92 12.79
N VAL A 268 -27.20 -9.19 13.14
CA VAL A 268 -27.63 -8.98 14.54
C VAL A 268 -27.85 -10.30 15.26
N VAL A 269 -28.44 -11.30 14.57
CA VAL A 269 -28.72 -12.62 15.15
C VAL A 269 -27.41 -13.37 15.43
N THR A 270 -26.48 -13.37 14.49
CA THR A 270 -25.16 -14.01 14.65
C THR A 270 -24.38 -13.39 15.79
N ILE A 271 -24.39 -12.06 15.90
CA ILE A 271 -23.76 -11.33 17.00
C ILE A 271 -24.38 -11.74 18.34
N LEU A 272 -25.71 -11.77 18.46
CA LEU A 272 -26.39 -12.21 19.68
C LEU A 272 -26.00 -13.63 20.10
N VAL A 273 -25.93 -14.57 19.15
CA VAL A 273 -25.50 -15.95 19.42
C VAL A 273 -24.04 -15.98 19.89
N SER A 274 -23.14 -15.20 19.27
CA SER A 274 -21.74 -15.14 19.68
C SER A 274 -21.55 -14.67 21.12
N TYR A 275 -22.30 -13.63 21.54
CA TYR A 275 -22.27 -13.14 22.92
C TYR A 275 -22.81 -14.16 23.92
N LEU A 276 -23.84 -14.93 23.56
CA LEU A 276 -24.36 -16.01 24.39
C LEU A 276 -23.32 -17.12 24.59
N VAL A 277 -22.61 -17.51 23.53
CA VAL A 277 -21.55 -18.53 23.60
C VAL A 277 -20.36 -18.04 24.42
N MET A 278 -19.91 -16.80 24.21
CA MET A 278 -18.86 -16.18 25.04
C MET A 278 -19.26 -16.15 26.52
N PHE A 279 -20.51 -15.77 26.82
CA PHE A 279 -20.99 -15.71 28.20
C PHE A 279 -21.03 -17.11 28.85
N ALA A 280 -21.48 -18.13 28.11
CA ALA A 280 -21.47 -19.51 28.57
C ALA A 280 -20.05 -20.01 28.84
N TYR A 281 -19.11 -19.72 27.94
CA TYR A 281 -17.70 -20.08 28.09
C TYR A 281 -17.07 -19.44 29.33
N ILE A 282 -17.22 -18.12 29.51
CA ILE A 282 -16.67 -17.40 30.68
C ILE A 282 -17.27 -17.95 31.98
N SER A 283 -18.57 -18.24 31.98
CA SER A 283 -19.24 -18.82 33.15
C SER A 283 -18.69 -20.20 33.52
N PHE A 284 -18.31 -21.00 32.51
CA PHE A 284 -17.75 -22.33 32.72
C PHE A 284 -16.26 -22.28 33.10
N ALA A 285 -15.46 -21.43 32.46
CA ALA A 285 -14.01 -21.32 32.68
C ALA A 285 -13.66 -20.72 34.06
N VAL A 286 -14.54 -19.90 34.64
CA VAL A 286 -14.36 -19.33 35.99
C VAL A 286 -14.90 -20.26 37.09
N GLY A 287 -15.61 -21.34 36.74
CA GLY A 287 -16.11 -22.34 37.68
C GLY A 287 -15.11 -23.48 37.95
N ASP A 288 -15.02 -23.96 39.19
CA ASP A 288 -14.23 -25.15 39.52
C ASP A 288 -14.84 -26.42 38.89
N SER A 289 -13.97 -27.35 38.46
CA SER A 289 -14.31 -28.56 37.69
C SER A 289 -15.38 -29.46 38.35
N PRO A 290 -16.39 -29.97 37.61
CA PRO A 290 -17.55 -30.62 38.22
C PRO A 290 -17.38 -32.13 38.47
N GLN A 291 -17.81 -32.61 39.65
CA GLN A 291 -18.21 -34.01 39.88
C GLN A 291 -19.75 -34.07 39.86
N TRP A 292 -20.33 -34.80 38.90
CA TRP A 292 -21.78 -34.84 38.62
C TRP A 292 -22.47 -35.78 39.61
N PRO A 293 -23.24 -35.24 40.58
CA PRO A 293 -24.55 -34.66 40.27
C PRO A 293 -24.89 -33.34 40.99
N SER A 294 -23.91 -32.60 41.53
CA SER A 294 -24.19 -31.39 42.34
C SER A 294 -24.21 -30.04 41.58
N PHE A 295 -24.16 -30.07 40.25
CA PHE A 295 -23.96 -28.88 39.40
C PHE A 295 -25.05 -27.80 39.54
N LEU A 296 -26.30 -28.18 39.87
CA LEU A 296 -27.38 -27.23 40.08
C LEU A 296 -27.39 -26.56 41.47
N VAL A 297 -26.62 -27.06 42.44
CA VAL A 297 -26.63 -26.55 43.83
C VAL A 297 -25.38 -25.75 44.18
N THR A 298 -24.34 -25.77 43.33
CA THR A 298 -23.08 -25.05 43.58
C THR A 298 -22.66 -24.11 42.45
N SER A 299 -23.54 -23.80 41.50
CA SER A 299 -23.27 -22.72 40.55
C SER A 299 -23.41 -21.37 41.26
N LYS A 300 -22.27 -20.67 41.44
CA LYS A 300 -22.24 -19.26 41.91
C LYS A 300 -22.74 -18.33 40.80
N VAL A 301 -23.95 -18.56 40.29
CA VAL A 301 -24.64 -17.71 39.31
C VAL A 301 -24.76 -16.26 39.83
N GLY A 302 -24.82 -16.08 41.14
CA GLY A 302 -24.81 -14.76 41.78
C GLY A 302 -23.48 -13.97 41.69
N ARG A 303 -22.35 -14.59 41.30
CA ARG A 303 -21.06 -13.86 41.10
C ARG A 303 -20.76 -13.53 39.64
N VAL A 304 -21.39 -14.20 38.68
CA VAL A 304 -21.20 -13.92 37.24
C VAL A 304 -22.01 -12.68 36.81
N LEU A 305 -23.10 -12.37 37.50
CA LEU A 305 -23.83 -11.09 37.34
C LEU A 305 -23.02 -9.86 37.80
N ASP A 306 -21.87 -10.05 38.47
CA ASP A 306 -20.95 -8.99 38.89
C ASP A 306 -19.59 -9.03 38.15
N ALA A 307 -19.43 -9.91 37.16
CA ALA A 307 -18.25 -9.92 36.28
C ALA A 307 -18.37 -8.82 35.22
N ARG A 308 -18.24 -7.56 35.65
CA ARG A 308 -18.11 -6.40 34.76
C ARG A 308 -16.73 -6.41 34.11
N ARG A 309 -16.72 -6.45 32.77
CA ARG A 309 -15.65 -6.04 31.83
C ARG A 309 -14.23 -6.53 32.15
N MET A 310 -13.80 -7.58 31.46
CA MET A 310 -12.44 -7.63 30.92
C MET A 310 -12.54 -7.21 29.46
N GLN A 311 -12.61 -5.90 29.23
CA GLN A 311 -12.12 -5.37 27.96
C GLN A 311 -10.62 -5.69 27.96
N VAL A 312 -10.12 -6.27 26.87
CA VAL A 312 -8.74 -6.01 26.47
C VAL A 312 -8.68 -4.50 26.31
N GLN A 313 -8.20 -3.83 27.35
CA GLN A 313 -8.02 -2.40 27.37
C GLN A 313 -6.65 -2.17 26.75
N LEU A 314 -6.63 -2.09 25.42
CA LEU A 314 -5.58 -1.36 24.72
C LEU A 314 -5.48 0.02 25.39
N VAL A 315 -4.31 0.32 25.93
CA VAL A 315 -4.07 1.52 26.73
C VAL A 315 -4.35 2.74 25.83
N ARG A 316 -5.48 3.42 26.02
CA ARG A 316 -5.65 4.83 25.63
C ARG A 316 -4.73 5.68 26.51
N GLY A 317 -3.44 5.61 26.28
CA GLY A 317 -2.43 6.26 27.11
C GLY A 317 -1.00 6.01 26.67
N GLN A 318 -0.09 6.52 27.48
CA GLN A 318 1.36 6.50 27.26
C GLN A 318 1.96 5.18 27.77
N ILE A 319 2.63 4.42 26.90
CA ILE A 319 3.43 3.25 27.27
C ILE A 319 4.87 3.71 27.50
N ARG A 320 5.40 3.46 28.69
CA ARG A 320 6.80 3.75 29.05
C ARG A 320 7.53 2.46 29.39
N LEU A 321 8.57 2.17 28.63
CA LEU A 321 9.55 1.13 28.86
C LEU A 321 10.85 1.82 29.28
N LEU A 322 11.23 1.65 30.55
CA LEU A 322 12.40 2.28 31.16
C LEU A 322 13.21 1.21 31.89
N ASP A 323 14.50 1.50 32.14
CA ASP A 323 15.38 0.74 33.02
C ASP A 323 15.56 -0.75 32.65
N GLY A 324 15.81 -1.08 31.38
CA GLY A 324 16.05 -2.48 30.98
C GLY A 324 14.79 -3.31 30.78
N GLY A 325 13.62 -2.68 30.70
CA GLY A 325 12.36 -3.39 30.49
C GLY A 325 12.34 -4.14 29.15
N SER A 326 11.77 -5.35 29.16
CA SER A 326 11.57 -6.14 27.94
C SER A 326 10.11 -6.48 27.74
N ILE A 327 9.55 -6.15 26.57
CA ILE A 327 8.24 -6.67 26.14
C ILE A 327 8.47 -7.71 25.06
N CYS A 328 7.99 -8.93 25.33
CA CYS A 328 8.04 -10.04 24.39
C CYS A 328 6.63 -10.43 23.94
N PHE A 329 6.44 -10.60 22.63
CA PHE A 329 5.18 -11.05 22.03
C PHE A 329 5.39 -12.38 21.29
N GLY A 330 4.55 -13.38 21.55
CA GLY A 330 4.59 -14.70 20.90
C GLY A 330 3.71 -15.74 21.63
N LEU A 331 2.92 -16.52 20.89
CA LEU A 331 2.17 -17.69 21.40
C LEU A 331 2.76 -18.96 20.75
N SER A 332 3.06 -19.98 21.56
CA SER A 332 3.74 -21.22 21.12
C SER A 332 2.89 -22.10 20.20
N ASP A 333 1.57 -22.00 20.29
CA ASP A 333 0.65 -23.00 19.74
C ASP A 333 -0.08 -22.55 18.46
N TYR A 334 0.14 -21.31 17.99
CA TYR A 334 -0.60 -20.73 16.85
C TYR A 334 0.32 -20.05 15.82
N PRO A 335 0.61 -20.71 14.68
CA PRO A 335 1.52 -20.25 13.61
C PRO A 335 0.98 -19.15 12.69
N VAL A 336 -0.01 -18.38 13.13
CA VAL A 336 -0.61 -17.25 12.38
C VAL A 336 -0.99 -16.11 13.33
N SER A 337 -0.14 -15.82 14.31
CA SER A 337 -0.46 -14.78 15.30
C SER A 337 -0.05 -13.41 14.77
N GLU A 338 -1.04 -12.56 14.45
CA GLU A 338 -0.83 -11.12 14.26
C GLU A 338 -0.86 -10.42 15.63
N PHE A 339 0.18 -9.66 15.94
CA PHE A 339 0.27 -8.91 17.19
C PHE A 339 0.04 -7.42 16.93
N GLU A 340 -1.01 -6.87 17.53
CA GLU A 340 -1.33 -5.45 17.43
C GLU A 340 -0.94 -4.70 18.71
N LEU A 341 0.02 -3.78 18.58
CA LEU A 341 0.36 -2.82 19.63
C LEU A 341 -0.23 -1.46 19.27
N VAL A 342 -1.11 -0.94 20.11
CA VAL A 342 -1.71 0.39 19.92
C VAL A 342 -1.45 1.25 21.15
N ALA A 343 -0.86 2.43 20.96
CA ALA A 343 -0.59 3.38 22.03
C ALA A 343 -0.71 4.84 21.53
N GLU A 344 -0.97 5.79 22.43
CA GLU A 344 -0.88 7.20 22.04
C GLU A 344 0.58 7.64 21.97
N GLU A 345 1.35 7.34 23.01
CA GLU A 345 2.76 7.67 23.10
C GLU A 345 3.52 6.42 23.56
N LEU A 346 4.52 5.99 22.78
CA LEU A 346 5.41 4.90 23.14
C LEU A 346 6.81 5.47 23.39
N LEU A 347 7.25 5.44 24.65
CA LEU A 347 8.58 5.86 25.07
C LEU A 347 9.38 4.64 25.52
N ILE A 348 10.55 4.46 24.91
CA ILE A 348 11.44 3.34 25.17
C ILE A 348 12.82 3.92 25.50
N SER A 349 13.34 3.62 26.68
CA SER A 349 14.67 4.01 27.15
C SER A 349 15.39 2.79 27.71
N ASP A 350 16.62 2.55 27.27
CA ASP A 350 17.46 1.42 27.67
C ASP A 350 16.71 0.08 27.69
N SER A 351 15.76 -0.10 26.77
CA SER A 351 14.77 -1.19 26.83
C SER A 351 14.65 -1.91 25.49
N ILE A 352 14.12 -3.13 25.53
CA ILE A 352 14.06 -3.98 24.35
C ILE A 352 12.63 -4.48 24.10
N ILE A 353 12.09 -4.22 22.92
CA ILE A 353 10.88 -4.90 22.44
C ILE A 353 11.32 -6.02 21.51
N LYS A 354 10.97 -7.26 21.88
CA LYS A 354 11.24 -8.46 21.08
C LYS A 354 9.92 -9.05 20.63
N ALA A 355 9.62 -9.01 19.35
CA ALA A 355 8.67 -9.97 18.80
C ALA A 355 9.46 -11.26 18.52
N CYS A 356 9.57 -12.12 19.54
CA CYS A 356 10.27 -13.41 19.47
C CYS A 356 9.32 -14.54 19.81
N ILE A 357 9.24 -15.53 18.91
CA ILE A 357 8.45 -16.74 19.12
C ILE A 357 9.33 -17.75 19.86
N PHE A 358 9.08 -17.94 21.17
CA PHE A 358 9.87 -18.83 22.03
C PHE A 358 9.21 -20.21 22.18
N LEU A 359 10.03 -21.27 22.12
CA LEU A 359 9.70 -22.63 22.56
C LEU A 359 10.28 -22.84 23.96
N GLU A 360 9.44 -23.10 24.97
CA GLU A 360 9.90 -23.63 26.25
C GLU A 360 9.51 -25.12 26.35
N LYS A 361 10.51 -26.02 26.37
CA LYS A 361 10.30 -27.43 26.66
C LYS A 361 10.28 -27.65 28.17
N SER A 362 9.18 -28.15 28.71
CA SER A 362 9.18 -28.83 30.02
C SER A 362 8.69 -30.27 29.88
N PHE A 363 9.46 -31.19 30.49
CA PHE A 363 9.28 -32.65 30.67
C PHE A 363 9.69 -33.57 29.51
N PHE A 364 10.90 -34.15 29.58
CA PHE A 364 11.09 -35.61 29.73
C PHE A 364 12.54 -35.96 30.12
N SER A 365 12.67 -36.99 30.94
CA SER A 365 13.88 -37.53 31.56
C SER A 365 14.80 -38.26 30.56
N ALA A 366 16.11 -38.08 30.78
CA ALA A 366 17.26 -38.96 30.48
C ALA A 366 17.43 -39.58 29.07
N ALA A 367 18.63 -39.33 28.53
CA ALA A 367 19.32 -40.02 27.45
C ALA A 367 18.78 -39.81 26.03
N VAL A 368 19.43 -38.91 25.29
CA VAL A 368 20.03 -39.09 23.95
C VAL A 368 20.36 -37.68 23.43
N GLU A 369 21.66 -37.38 23.35
CA GLU A 369 22.18 -36.25 22.60
C GLU A 369 21.85 -36.41 21.10
N SER A 370 21.63 -35.28 20.43
CA SER A 370 21.53 -35.12 18.97
C SER A 370 20.17 -35.42 18.34
N LEU A 371 19.30 -34.41 18.30
CA LEU A 371 18.47 -33.99 17.15
C LEU A 371 17.46 -32.93 17.62
N CYS A 372 17.87 -31.66 17.54
CA CYS A 372 16.96 -30.53 17.64
C CYS A 372 16.35 -30.31 16.25
N LEU A 373 15.17 -30.89 15.99
CA LEU A 373 14.35 -30.50 14.85
C LEU A 373 13.59 -29.23 15.24
N ILE A 374 13.95 -28.13 14.58
CA ILE A 374 13.35 -26.80 14.65
C ILE A 374 12.01 -26.87 13.91
N SER A 375 10.89 -26.58 14.57
CA SER A 375 9.63 -26.25 13.90
C SER A 375 9.38 -24.75 14.07
N THR A 376 9.56 -24.00 12.99
CA THR A 376 9.31 -22.55 12.88
C THR A 376 7.81 -22.26 12.83
N VAL A 377 7.39 -21.22 13.53
CA VAL A 377 6.00 -20.73 13.65
C VAL A 377 6.02 -19.27 13.18
N TYR A 378 5.03 -18.84 12.39
CA TYR A 378 5.03 -17.59 11.62
C TYR A 378 4.09 -16.52 12.23
N GLY A 379 4.38 -15.21 12.08
CA GLY A 379 3.49 -14.13 12.54
C GLY A 379 3.95 -12.72 12.18
N ALA A 380 3.00 -11.78 12.03
CA ALA A 380 3.26 -10.38 11.63
C ALA A 380 3.12 -9.41 12.82
N PHE A 381 4.04 -8.43 12.93
CA PHE A 381 3.98 -7.39 13.96
C PHE A 381 3.32 -6.12 13.41
N ARG A 382 2.21 -5.68 14.01
CA ARG A 382 1.51 -4.44 13.66
C ARG A 382 1.55 -3.47 14.83
N MET A 383 2.10 -2.28 14.63
CA MET A 383 2.15 -1.24 15.64
C MET A 383 1.49 0.05 15.13
N TYR A 384 0.59 0.62 15.93
CA TYR A 384 -0.08 1.89 15.66
C TYR A 384 0.12 2.86 16.84
N VAL A 385 0.94 3.89 16.62
CA VAL A 385 1.27 4.90 17.64
C VAL A 385 1.01 6.32 17.16
N LYS A 386 0.78 7.30 18.05
CA LYS A 386 0.86 8.71 17.61
C LYS A 386 2.31 9.19 17.64
N MET A 387 3.04 8.84 18.70
CA MET A 387 4.43 9.23 18.94
C MET A 387 5.28 8.02 19.32
N LEU A 388 6.41 7.81 18.65
CA LEU A 388 7.44 6.83 19.01
C LEU A 388 8.74 7.56 19.36
N LEU A 389 9.19 7.43 20.61
CA LEU A 389 10.45 7.98 21.08
C LEU A 389 11.33 6.85 21.63
N MET A 390 12.49 6.65 21.02
CA MET A 390 13.46 5.63 21.39
C MET A 390 14.77 6.26 21.83
N TRP A 391 15.35 5.74 22.91
CA TRP A 391 16.63 6.15 23.46
C TRP A 391 17.44 4.93 23.89
N ASP A 392 18.60 4.68 23.27
CA ASP A 392 19.45 3.49 23.50
C ASP A 392 18.65 2.18 23.62
N SER A 393 17.67 2.03 22.72
CA SER A 393 16.64 1.00 22.79
C SER A 393 16.54 0.22 21.50
N LYS A 394 16.06 -1.02 21.59
CA LYS A 394 16.00 -1.94 20.44
C LYS A 394 14.61 -2.50 20.23
N ILE A 395 14.12 -2.44 18.99
CA ILE A 395 12.94 -3.16 18.51
C ILE A 395 13.43 -4.24 17.54
N GLN A 396 13.25 -5.50 17.93
CA GLN A 396 13.65 -6.66 17.13
C GLN A 396 12.43 -7.45 16.71
N ILE A 397 12.26 -7.60 15.40
CA ILE A 397 11.14 -8.31 14.78
C ILE A 397 11.68 -9.53 14.05
N ASP A 398 11.21 -10.72 14.43
CA ASP A 398 11.54 -11.99 13.79
C ASP A 398 10.31 -12.54 13.05
N ASP A 399 10.32 -12.38 11.73
CA ASP A 399 9.30 -12.78 10.74
C ASP A 399 9.57 -14.19 10.15
N GLY A 400 10.58 -14.91 10.66
CA GLY A 400 10.87 -16.29 10.25
C GLY A 400 11.40 -16.47 8.81
N GLY A 401 11.60 -15.40 8.04
CA GLY A 401 12.31 -15.39 6.76
C GLY A 401 11.58 -16.03 5.57
N ASN A 402 10.28 -16.36 5.70
CA ASN A 402 9.48 -16.92 4.61
C ASN A 402 8.50 -15.87 4.04
N HIS A 403 8.41 -15.79 2.70
CA HIS A 403 7.62 -14.79 1.97
C HIS A 403 6.09 -14.93 2.08
N ASP A 404 5.59 -15.93 2.82
CA ASP A 404 4.16 -16.21 3.00
C ASP A 404 3.57 -15.51 4.25
N VAL A 405 4.40 -14.85 5.06
CA VAL A 405 3.97 -14.09 6.24
C VAL A 405 3.62 -12.66 5.84
N GLY A 406 2.57 -12.08 6.44
CA GLY A 406 2.21 -10.69 6.22
C GLY A 406 3.33 -9.75 6.70
N ALA A 407 3.68 -8.75 5.89
CA ALA A 407 4.72 -7.78 6.24
C ALA A 407 4.44 -7.10 7.59
N SER A 408 5.49 -6.94 8.39
CA SER A 408 5.40 -6.20 9.66
C SER A 408 5.23 -4.71 9.39
N MET A 409 4.33 -4.07 10.12
CA MET A 409 3.93 -2.68 9.90
C MET A 409 4.06 -1.84 11.17
N LEU A 410 4.71 -0.69 11.04
CA LEU A 410 4.85 0.33 12.07
C LEU A 410 4.24 1.62 11.56
N GLU A 411 3.08 2.00 12.09
CA GLU A 411 2.42 3.25 11.76
C GLU A 411 2.53 4.26 12.92
N ALA A 412 3.08 5.44 12.64
CA ALA A 412 3.17 6.55 13.58
C ALA A 412 2.47 7.81 13.04
N ARG A 413 1.40 8.27 13.69
CA ARG A 413 0.60 9.38 13.16
C ARG A 413 1.31 10.74 13.14
N ASN A 414 2.26 11.00 14.04
CA ASN A 414 2.83 12.33 14.22
C ASN A 414 4.37 12.36 14.24
N LEU A 415 5.03 11.50 15.02
CA LEU A 415 6.48 11.58 15.17
C LEU A 415 7.12 10.22 15.47
N ILE A 416 8.24 9.94 14.80
CA ILE A 416 9.19 8.89 15.16
C ILE A 416 10.55 9.54 15.38
N VAL A 417 11.13 9.41 16.58
CA VAL A 417 12.50 9.83 16.85
C VAL A 417 13.28 8.71 17.50
N LEU A 418 14.40 8.37 16.87
CA LEU A 418 15.44 7.52 17.45
C LEU A 418 16.57 8.43 17.97
N ARG A 419 17.11 8.05 19.13
CA ARG A 419 18.25 8.72 19.75
C ARG A 419 19.20 7.69 20.36
N GLN A 420 20.48 8.06 20.39
CA GLN A 420 21.55 7.34 21.07
C GLN A 420 21.55 5.83 20.80
N ASN A 421 22.01 5.40 19.62
CA ASN A 421 22.22 3.97 19.29
C ASN A 421 20.93 3.11 19.33
N SER A 422 19.80 3.72 18.98
CA SER A 422 18.51 3.02 18.92
C SER A 422 18.37 2.22 17.63
N VAL A 423 17.90 0.97 17.72
CA VAL A 423 17.85 0.06 16.56
C VAL A 423 16.45 -0.50 16.35
N ILE A 424 15.92 -0.39 15.12
CA ILE A 424 14.74 -1.11 14.65
C ILE A 424 15.22 -2.10 13.58
N SER A 425 15.14 -3.39 13.88
CA SER A 425 15.62 -4.44 12.99
C SER A 425 14.54 -5.49 12.71
N SER A 426 14.33 -5.83 11.45
CA SER A 426 13.47 -6.94 11.02
C SER A 426 14.21 -7.88 10.08
N ASN A 427 14.11 -9.20 10.27
CA ASN A 427 14.64 -10.18 9.31
C ASN A 427 13.70 -10.45 8.12
N GLY A 428 12.51 -9.85 8.11
CA GLY A 428 11.53 -9.93 7.03
C GLY A 428 11.22 -8.54 6.46
N ASP A 429 9.97 -8.35 6.05
CA ASP A 429 9.52 -7.09 5.48
C ASP A 429 9.06 -6.14 6.57
N LEU A 430 9.56 -4.89 6.51
CA LEU A 430 9.19 -3.84 7.43
C LEU A 430 8.67 -2.61 6.68
N GLY A 431 7.38 -2.32 6.89
CA GLY A 431 6.78 -1.07 6.48
C GLY A 431 6.69 -0.09 7.63
N VAL A 432 7.33 1.07 7.49
CA VAL A 432 7.23 2.20 8.41
C VAL A 432 6.44 3.31 7.74
N TYR A 433 5.29 3.63 8.33
CA TYR A 433 4.33 4.60 7.83
C TYR A 433 4.17 5.72 8.84
N GLY A 434 4.00 6.95 8.39
CA GLY A 434 3.61 8.01 9.32
C GLY A 434 3.39 9.34 8.66
N GLN A 435 2.55 10.20 9.24
CA GLN A 435 2.10 11.45 8.59
C GLN A 435 2.91 12.69 8.97
N GLY A 436 3.96 12.55 9.80
CA GLY A 436 4.75 13.67 10.30
C GLY A 436 6.25 13.51 10.06
N LEU A 437 7.05 13.54 11.12
CA LEU A 437 8.51 13.52 11.03
C LEU A 437 9.09 12.16 11.43
N LEU A 438 9.98 11.62 10.61
CA LEU A 438 10.87 10.51 10.97
C LEU A 438 12.29 11.07 11.13
N LYS A 439 12.83 11.03 12.34
CA LYS A 439 14.16 11.58 12.64
C LYS A 439 15.05 10.57 13.33
N LEU A 440 16.16 10.24 12.67
CA LEU A 440 17.28 9.51 13.25
C LEU A 440 18.28 10.55 13.74
N SER A 441 18.50 10.66 15.05
CA SER A 441 19.26 11.78 15.62
C SER A 441 20.54 11.36 16.34
N GLY A 442 20.70 10.09 16.67
CA GLY A 442 21.85 9.52 17.35
C GLY A 442 22.87 8.87 16.40
N SER A 443 24.14 9.00 16.76
CA SER A 443 25.21 8.18 16.18
C SER A 443 24.94 6.71 16.54
N GLY A 444 24.79 5.84 15.55
CA GLY A 444 24.42 4.44 15.74
C GLY A 444 22.92 4.15 15.69
N ASP A 445 22.07 5.13 15.38
CA ASP A 445 20.65 4.83 15.13
C ASP A 445 20.48 4.06 13.82
N VAL A 446 19.80 2.92 13.86
CA VAL A 446 19.64 2.03 12.70
C VAL A 446 18.17 1.67 12.48
N ILE A 447 17.71 1.77 11.24
CA ILE A 447 16.50 1.07 10.79
C ILE A 447 16.91 0.14 9.66
N GLU A 448 16.76 -1.15 9.91
CA GLU A 448 17.17 -2.20 8.97
C GLU A 448 16.10 -3.26 8.80
N ALA A 449 15.88 -3.68 7.55
CA ALA A 449 14.98 -4.78 7.22
C ALA A 449 15.45 -5.55 5.98
N GLN A 450 14.91 -6.76 5.76
CA GLN A 450 15.17 -7.49 4.52
C GLN A 450 14.59 -6.72 3.31
N ARG A 451 13.37 -6.17 3.48
CA ARG A 451 12.78 -5.14 2.61
C ARG A 451 12.23 -4.02 3.48
N LEU A 452 12.62 -2.78 3.21
CA LEU A 452 12.25 -1.60 3.98
C LEU A 452 11.38 -0.66 3.14
N PHE A 453 10.19 -0.34 3.65
CA PHE A 453 9.27 0.60 3.02
C PHE A 453 9.03 1.78 3.96
N LEU A 454 9.41 2.98 3.52
CA LEU A 454 9.13 4.23 4.25
C LEU A 454 8.11 5.03 3.46
N SER A 455 6.95 5.33 4.05
CA SER A 455 5.96 6.13 3.33
C SER A 455 5.08 7.03 4.18
N LEU A 456 4.45 8.00 3.49
CA LEU A 456 3.51 8.99 4.02
C LEU A 456 4.11 10.10 4.90
N PHE A 457 5.43 10.13 5.08
CA PHE A 457 6.09 11.11 5.96
C PHE A 457 6.15 12.50 5.33
N TYR A 458 5.97 13.55 6.14
CA TYR A 458 6.22 14.91 5.68
C TYR A 458 7.72 15.15 5.51
N ASN A 459 8.53 14.79 6.53
CA ASN A 459 9.97 14.94 6.48
C ASN A 459 10.66 13.68 7.02
N ILE A 460 11.70 13.23 6.32
CA ILE A 460 12.59 12.16 6.77
C ILE A 460 13.99 12.75 6.93
N GLU A 461 14.51 12.73 8.15
CA GLU A 461 15.85 13.21 8.49
C GLU A 461 16.72 12.03 8.97
N VAL A 462 17.69 11.66 8.15
CA VAL A 462 18.73 10.69 8.52
C VAL A 462 19.92 11.45 9.07
N GLY A 463 20.06 11.50 10.40
CA GLY A 463 21.13 12.22 11.08
C GLY A 463 22.52 11.63 10.85
N PRO A 464 23.58 12.37 11.22
CA PRO A 464 24.96 11.93 11.04
C PRO A 464 25.26 10.69 11.89
N GLY A 465 25.85 9.67 11.26
CA GLY A 465 26.12 8.38 11.90
C GLY A 465 24.90 7.49 12.09
N SER A 466 23.73 7.87 11.56
CA SER A 466 22.56 7.00 11.47
C SER A 466 22.56 6.20 10.15
N LEU A 467 21.89 5.05 10.16
CA LEU A 467 21.89 4.09 9.06
C LEU A 467 20.45 3.66 8.69
N LEU A 468 20.09 3.83 7.44
CA LEU A 468 18.93 3.17 6.82
C LEU A 468 19.44 2.06 5.91
N GLN A 469 19.07 0.81 6.17
CA GLN A 469 19.63 -0.31 5.43
C GLN A 469 18.57 -1.32 4.99
N ALA A 470 18.61 -1.70 3.71
CA ALA A 470 17.94 -2.90 3.22
C ALA A 470 18.67 -3.49 2.01
N PRO A 471 19.18 -4.73 2.08
CA PRO A 471 18.84 -5.77 3.06
C PRO A 471 19.69 -5.78 4.37
N VAL A 472 19.18 -6.44 5.41
CA VAL A 472 19.90 -6.73 6.68
C VAL A 472 21.11 -7.64 6.42
N ASP A 473 22.25 -7.32 7.04
CA ASP A 473 23.62 -7.75 6.69
C ASP A 473 23.96 -9.26 6.83
N ASN A 474 23.00 -10.17 6.98
CA ASN A 474 23.32 -11.58 7.24
C ASN A 474 23.57 -12.46 6.02
N GLU A 475 23.07 -12.15 4.82
CA GLU A 475 23.51 -12.85 3.59
C GLU A 475 23.30 -11.95 2.36
N ILE A 476 24.25 -11.04 2.15
CA ILE A 476 24.34 -10.26 0.90
C ILE A 476 24.47 -11.26 -0.26
N GLY A 477 23.38 -11.59 -0.94
CA GLY A 477 23.35 -12.53 -2.05
C GLY A 477 22.30 -13.64 -1.99
N SER A 478 21.44 -13.73 -0.97
CA SER A 478 20.37 -14.75 -0.89
C SER A 478 18.95 -14.21 -0.73
N SER A 479 18.72 -12.90 -0.89
CA SER A 479 17.35 -12.41 -1.05
C SER A 479 16.83 -12.81 -2.44
N SER A 480 16.05 -13.90 -2.48
CA SER A 480 15.43 -14.51 -3.66
C SER A 480 14.88 -13.50 -4.69
N ALA A 481 14.35 -12.37 -4.22
CA ALA A 481 13.74 -11.31 -5.03
C ALA A 481 14.76 -10.49 -5.85
N ALA A 482 15.92 -10.13 -5.30
CA ALA A 482 16.94 -9.36 -6.03
C ALA A 482 17.68 -10.23 -7.07
N GLN A 483 17.82 -11.53 -6.78
CA GLN A 483 18.51 -12.47 -7.67
C GLN A 483 17.74 -12.75 -8.96
N ALA A 484 16.40 -12.69 -8.93
CA ALA A 484 15.56 -12.78 -10.14
C ALA A 484 15.86 -11.65 -11.16
N HIS A 485 16.33 -10.48 -10.69
CA HIS A 485 16.69 -9.34 -11.55
C HIS A 485 18.13 -9.37 -12.03
N CYS A 486 18.96 -10.29 -11.53
CA CYS A 486 20.35 -10.44 -11.96
C CYS A 486 20.49 -11.12 -13.34
N GLU A 487 19.46 -11.85 -13.78
CA GLU A 487 19.45 -12.60 -15.05
C GLU A 487 18.56 -11.96 -16.13
N SER A 488 17.83 -10.89 -15.79
CA SER A 488 16.91 -10.19 -16.70
C SER A 488 17.45 -8.81 -17.10
N GLN A 489 17.36 -8.46 -18.38
CA GLN A 489 17.60 -7.09 -18.88
C GLN A 489 16.31 -6.26 -18.92
N THR A 490 15.17 -6.85 -18.55
CA THR A 490 13.87 -6.17 -18.64
C THR A 490 13.63 -5.31 -17.42
N CYS A 491 13.45 -4.01 -17.63
CA CYS A 491 13.11 -3.05 -16.57
C CYS A 491 11.74 -3.40 -15.95
N PRO A 492 11.64 -3.56 -14.62
CA PRO A 492 10.35 -3.67 -13.92
C PRO A 492 9.46 -2.46 -14.25
N LYS A 493 8.21 -2.71 -14.66
CA LYS A 493 7.27 -1.64 -15.03
C LYS A 493 6.98 -0.71 -13.86
N GLU A 494 7.11 -1.22 -12.64
CA GLU A 494 6.84 -0.53 -11.38
C GLU A 494 7.91 0.51 -11.02
N LEU A 495 9.11 0.42 -11.60
CA LEU A 495 10.14 1.47 -11.48
C LEU A 495 9.85 2.67 -12.38
N LEU A 496 9.17 2.45 -13.51
CA LEU A 496 8.86 3.50 -14.49
C LEU A 496 7.47 4.11 -14.28
N MET A 497 6.51 3.27 -13.88
CA MET A 497 5.12 3.62 -13.61
C MET A 497 4.70 3.06 -12.24
N PRO A 498 5.19 3.65 -11.14
CA PRO A 498 4.86 3.16 -9.80
C PRO A 498 3.36 3.27 -9.49
N PRO A 499 2.81 2.34 -8.69
CA PRO A 499 1.42 2.40 -8.25
C PRO A 499 1.17 3.65 -7.40
N ASP A 500 0.01 4.29 -7.60
CA ASP A 500 -0.32 5.56 -6.94
C ASP A 500 -0.44 5.43 -5.41
N ASP A 501 -0.73 4.22 -4.91
CA ASP A 501 -1.08 3.97 -3.51
C ASP A 501 0.10 3.69 -2.58
N CYS A 502 1.34 3.61 -3.09
CA CYS A 502 2.54 3.25 -2.32
C CYS A 502 2.42 1.94 -1.50
N HIS A 503 1.32 1.20 -1.64
CA HIS A 503 1.05 -0.01 -0.89
C HIS A 503 1.91 -1.15 -1.45
N VAL A 504 2.52 -1.89 -0.52
CA VAL A 504 3.42 -3.00 -0.81
C VAL A 504 2.62 -4.16 -1.36
N ASN A 505 2.87 -4.54 -2.62
CA ASN A 505 2.52 -5.86 -3.11
C ASN A 505 3.75 -6.76 -2.96
N ASN A 506 3.57 -7.98 -2.45
CA ASN A 506 4.64 -8.98 -2.28
C ASN A 506 5.42 -9.31 -3.57
N SER A 507 4.91 -8.89 -4.73
CA SER A 507 5.51 -9.04 -6.06
C SER A 507 6.59 -8.02 -6.40
N LEU A 508 6.81 -6.98 -5.58
CA LEU A 508 7.84 -5.96 -5.81
C LEU A 508 9.20 -6.45 -5.31
N SER A 509 10.21 -6.42 -6.18
CA SER A 509 11.59 -6.83 -5.91
C SER A 509 12.47 -5.75 -5.27
N LEU A 510 11.86 -4.66 -4.83
CA LEU A 510 12.55 -3.52 -4.23
C LEU A 510 13.08 -3.89 -2.84
N THR A 511 14.31 -3.46 -2.52
CA THR A 511 14.86 -3.62 -1.17
C THR A 511 14.59 -2.42 -0.29
N LEU A 512 14.69 -1.20 -0.83
CA LEU A 512 14.39 0.04 -0.10
C LEU A 512 13.50 0.96 -0.95
N GLN A 513 12.31 1.27 -0.45
CA GLN A 513 11.36 2.16 -1.12
C GLN A 513 10.99 3.34 -0.21
N ILE A 514 11.12 4.56 -0.74
CA ILE A 514 10.65 5.79 -0.10
C ILE A 514 9.54 6.38 -0.99
N CYS A 515 8.34 6.55 -0.43
CA CYS A 515 7.15 7.01 -1.17
C CYS A 515 6.37 8.09 -0.43
N ARG A 516 5.80 9.06 -1.17
CA ARG A 516 4.96 10.14 -0.61
C ARG A 516 5.69 10.85 0.54
N VAL A 517 6.82 11.47 0.21
CA VAL A 517 7.62 12.27 1.15
C VAL A 517 7.78 13.68 0.62
N GLU A 518 7.55 14.73 1.41
CA GLU A 518 7.83 16.07 0.92
C GLU A 518 9.35 16.28 0.85
N ASP A 519 10.03 16.20 2.00
CA ASP A 519 11.47 16.46 2.10
C ASP A 519 12.23 15.25 2.66
N LEU A 520 13.27 14.81 1.96
CA LEU A 520 14.21 13.78 2.42
C LEU A 520 15.59 14.41 2.60
N THR A 521 16.08 14.44 3.83
CA THR A 521 17.41 14.97 4.17
C THR A 521 18.32 13.86 4.70
N VAL A 522 19.49 13.71 4.08
CA VAL A 522 20.45 12.64 4.39
C VAL A 522 21.77 13.25 4.84
N HIS A 523 22.07 13.13 6.14
CA HIS A 523 23.39 13.38 6.74
C HIS A 523 24.12 12.08 7.10
N GLY A 524 23.40 10.98 7.28
CA GLY A 524 23.95 9.64 7.55
C GLY A 524 24.10 8.79 6.30
N LEU A 525 23.97 7.47 6.45
CA LEU A 525 24.11 6.50 5.37
C LEU A 525 22.76 5.85 5.03
N VAL A 526 22.37 5.91 3.76
CA VAL A 526 21.25 5.14 3.20
C VAL A 526 21.82 4.07 2.28
N ARG A 527 21.58 2.80 2.61
CA ARG A 527 22.23 1.66 1.96
C ARG A 527 21.19 0.66 1.45
N GLY A 528 21.29 0.28 0.18
CA GLY A 528 20.44 -0.80 -0.35
C GLY A 528 20.74 -1.27 -1.76
N THR A 529 20.23 -2.46 -2.11
CA THR A 529 20.42 -3.08 -3.43
C THR A 529 19.62 -2.38 -4.53
N ILE A 530 18.32 -2.18 -4.30
CA ILE A 530 17.45 -1.38 -5.17
C ILE A 530 16.81 -0.30 -4.31
N ILE A 531 17.28 0.93 -4.49
CA ILE A 531 16.78 2.13 -3.80
C ILE A 531 15.83 2.86 -4.74
N HIS A 532 14.54 2.90 -4.40
CA HIS A 532 13.53 3.58 -5.20
C HIS A 532 12.86 4.70 -4.40
N ILE A 533 13.15 5.94 -4.77
CA ILE A 533 12.59 7.15 -4.17
C ILE A 533 11.63 7.75 -5.19
N HIS A 534 10.33 7.72 -4.94
CA HIS A 534 9.34 8.25 -5.88
C HIS A 534 8.25 9.03 -5.16
N ARG A 535 7.63 9.97 -5.88
CA ARG A 535 6.67 10.92 -5.29
C ARG A 535 7.28 11.65 -4.08
N ALA A 536 8.55 12.06 -4.25
CA ALA A 536 9.25 12.95 -3.34
C ALA A 536 9.33 14.36 -3.95
N ARG A 537 9.29 15.42 -3.12
CA ARG A 537 9.42 16.79 -3.63
C ARG A 537 10.87 17.24 -3.65
N THR A 538 11.58 17.13 -2.53
CA THR A 538 13.00 17.49 -2.44
C THR A 538 13.81 16.37 -1.80
N VAL A 539 15.01 16.14 -2.34
CA VAL A 539 16.00 15.23 -1.77
C VAL A 539 17.30 16.00 -1.61
N VAL A 540 17.82 16.05 -0.38
CA VAL A 540 19.05 16.76 -0.04
C VAL A 540 20.03 15.79 0.60
N ILE A 541 21.17 15.59 -0.05
CA ILE A 541 22.28 14.79 0.48
C ILE A 541 23.33 15.76 0.99
N HIS A 542 23.49 15.87 2.31
CA HIS A 542 24.48 16.74 2.93
C HIS A 542 25.91 16.21 2.75
N THR A 543 26.92 17.03 3.07
CA THR A 543 28.35 16.71 2.87
C THR A 543 28.80 15.42 3.55
N ASP A 544 28.24 15.13 4.73
CA ASP A 544 28.53 13.91 5.50
C ASP A 544 27.61 12.73 5.11
N GLY A 545 26.59 13.02 4.29
CA GLY A 545 25.57 12.07 3.86
C GLY A 545 26.01 11.24 2.66
N GLU A 546 25.63 9.97 2.67
CA GLU A 546 25.85 9.05 1.57
C GLU A 546 24.59 8.22 1.27
N ILE A 547 24.21 8.16 0.00
CA ILE A 547 23.27 7.15 -0.51
C ILE A 547 24.08 6.17 -1.36
N SER A 548 24.20 4.92 -0.89
CA SER A 548 25.10 3.92 -1.44
C SER A 548 24.40 2.62 -1.83
N GLY A 549 24.47 2.27 -3.10
CA GLY A 549 24.23 0.92 -3.63
C GLY A 549 25.52 0.12 -3.81
N THR A 550 26.64 0.57 -3.23
CA THR A 550 27.98 0.03 -3.53
C THR A 550 28.13 -1.41 -3.07
N GLY A 551 28.51 -2.31 -4.00
CA GLY A 551 28.72 -3.73 -3.72
C GLY A 551 27.46 -4.50 -3.27
N LEU A 552 26.27 -3.95 -3.52
CA LEU A 552 24.98 -4.56 -3.17
C LEU A 552 24.21 -5.10 -4.36
N GLY A 553 24.82 -5.07 -5.55
CA GLY A 553 24.27 -5.67 -6.76
C GLY A 553 24.47 -7.17 -6.81
N CYS A 554 24.43 -7.70 -8.03
CA CYS A 554 24.47 -9.13 -8.28
C CYS A 554 25.88 -9.69 -8.06
N LYS A 555 25.97 -10.83 -7.36
CA LYS A 555 27.21 -11.62 -7.28
C LYS A 555 27.42 -12.47 -8.53
N GLU A 556 26.34 -13.02 -9.05
CA GLU A 556 26.26 -13.70 -10.34
C GLU A 556 25.16 -13.06 -11.17
N GLY A 557 25.40 -12.88 -12.47
CA GLY A 557 24.45 -12.24 -13.36
C GLY A 557 24.99 -12.10 -14.78
N ILE A 558 24.31 -11.29 -15.58
CA ILE A 558 24.73 -10.93 -16.94
C ILE A 558 26.11 -10.26 -16.89
N GLY A 559 27.02 -10.56 -17.81
CA GLY A 559 28.34 -9.93 -17.78
C GLY A 559 29.21 -10.32 -16.57
N LYS A 560 28.90 -11.43 -15.88
CA LYS A 560 29.76 -11.94 -14.80
C LYS A 560 31.19 -12.20 -15.27
N GLY A 561 32.13 -11.95 -14.35
CA GLY A 561 33.53 -12.31 -14.52
C GLY A 561 33.71 -13.83 -14.60
N LYS A 562 34.82 -14.26 -15.21
CA LYS A 562 35.23 -15.67 -15.23
C LYS A 562 36.37 -15.88 -14.24
N TYR A 563 36.31 -16.97 -13.48
CA TYR A 563 37.35 -17.32 -12.51
C TYR A 563 37.88 -18.74 -12.77
N LEU A 564 39.20 -18.91 -12.72
CA LEU A 564 39.86 -20.22 -12.77
C LEU A 564 40.45 -20.55 -11.40
N LYS A 565 40.39 -21.84 -11.01
CA LYS A 565 40.96 -22.38 -9.76
C LYS A 565 42.47 -22.09 -9.57
N HIS A 566 43.18 -21.66 -10.60
CA HIS A 566 44.61 -21.31 -10.57
C HIS A 566 44.90 -19.83 -10.23
N GLY A 567 43.88 -19.05 -9.85
CA GLY A 567 44.04 -17.70 -9.32
C GLY A 567 44.20 -16.60 -10.39
N ALA A 568 43.54 -16.75 -11.54
CA ALA A 568 43.24 -15.65 -12.45
C ALA A 568 41.72 -15.44 -12.47
N GLY A 569 41.30 -14.19 -12.54
CA GLY A 569 39.89 -13.82 -12.52
C GLY A 569 39.64 -12.57 -13.35
N GLY A 570 38.73 -12.67 -14.30
CA GLY A 570 38.24 -11.53 -15.07
C GLY A 570 37.28 -10.70 -14.22
N GLY A 571 37.34 -9.37 -14.35
CA GLY A 571 36.36 -8.48 -13.74
C GLY A 571 34.99 -8.61 -14.42
N ALA A 572 33.93 -8.26 -13.73
CA ALA A 572 32.59 -8.21 -14.32
C ALA A 572 32.47 -7.03 -15.30
N GLY A 573 31.58 -7.11 -16.29
CA GLY A 573 31.29 -5.99 -17.20
C GLY A 573 29.84 -5.57 -17.08
N HIS A 574 29.57 -4.28 -16.93
CA HIS A 574 28.26 -3.62 -17.01
C HIS A 574 28.55 -2.22 -17.57
N GLY A 575 27.78 -1.68 -18.51
CA GLY A 575 28.09 -0.43 -19.24
C GLY A 575 29.29 -0.51 -20.19
N GLY A 576 30.36 -1.17 -19.76
CA GLY A 576 31.56 -1.51 -20.52
C GLY A 576 32.08 -2.92 -20.21
N LYS A 577 33.07 -3.39 -20.98
CA LYS A 577 33.66 -4.72 -20.82
C LYS A 577 34.55 -4.77 -19.57
N GLY A 578 34.44 -5.83 -18.78
CA GLY A 578 35.30 -6.06 -17.63
C GLY A 578 36.76 -6.32 -18.04
N GLY A 579 37.69 -5.95 -17.17
CA GLY A 579 39.12 -6.18 -17.35
C GLY A 579 39.48 -7.66 -17.38
N SER A 580 40.47 -8.03 -18.20
CA SER A 580 40.98 -9.40 -18.25
C SER A 580 41.91 -9.68 -17.07
N GLY A 581 41.79 -10.86 -16.45
CA GLY A 581 42.73 -11.34 -15.44
C GLY A 581 43.91 -12.10 -16.08
N TYR A 582 45.10 -12.00 -15.51
CA TYR A 582 46.29 -12.70 -15.98
C TYR A 582 47.10 -13.27 -14.83
N SER A 583 47.28 -14.59 -14.79
CA SER A 583 48.07 -15.27 -13.76
C SER A 583 48.79 -16.48 -14.34
N ASN A 584 50.09 -16.64 -14.04
CA ASN A 584 50.93 -17.77 -14.46
C ASN A 584 50.74 -18.19 -15.94
N GLY A 585 50.79 -17.23 -16.88
CA GLY A 585 50.66 -17.53 -18.32
C GLY A 585 49.24 -17.73 -18.83
N THR A 586 48.25 -17.84 -17.94
CA THR A 586 46.84 -18.03 -18.30
C THR A 586 46.11 -16.69 -18.30
N ARG A 587 45.53 -16.32 -19.44
CA ARG A 587 44.68 -15.12 -19.58
C ARG A 587 43.22 -15.52 -19.52
N ILE A 588 42.44 -14.81 -18.71
CA ILE A 588 40.99 -14.94 -18.67
C ILE A 588 40.36 -13.62 -19.08
N GLU A 589 39.42 -13.68 -20.01
CA GLU A 589 38.64 -12.49 -20.37
C GLU A 589 37.67 -12.09 -19.26
N GLY A 590 37.53 -10.77 -19.07
CA GLY A 590 36.48 -10.21 -18.23
C GLY A 590 35.09 -10.38 -18.83
N GLY A 591 34.09 -10.08 -18.02
CA GLY A 591 32.68 -10.13 -18.38
C GLY A 591 32.34 -9.22 -19.56
N GLN A 592 31.36 -9.63 -20.35
CA GLN A 592 30.86 -8.84 -21.48
C GLN A 592 30.13 -7.59 -20.99
N ALA A 593 30.15 -6.52 -21.79
CA ALA A 593 29.35 -5.34 -21.53
C ALA A 593 27.86 -5.66 -21.75
N TYR A 594 26.99 -5.14 -20.88
CA TYR A 594 25.54 -5.19 -21.02
C TYR A 594 24.90 -3.89 -20.48
N GLY A 595 23.60 -3.77 -20.67
CA GLY A 595 22.79 -2.65 -20.23
C GLY A 595 22.39 -1.73 -21.38
N ASP A 596 21.15 -1.26 -21.35
CA ASP A 596 20.62 -0.30 -22.32
C ASP A 596 21.29 1.08 -22.16
N ALA A 597 21.60 1.75 -23.26
CA ALA A 597 22.16 3.09 -23.26
C ALA A 597 21.09 4.19 -23.11
N ASP A 598 19.88 3.94 -23.60
CA ASP A 598 18.78 4.91 -23.61
C ASP A 598 18.03 4.89 -22.27
N LEU A 599 17.78 3.71 -21.69
CA LEU A 599 17.09 3.56 -20.40
C LEU A 599 17.71 2.40 -19.58
N PRO A 600 18.81 2.65 -18.84
CA PRO A 600 19.47 1.60 -18.07
C PRO A 600 18.62 1.23 -16.85
N CYS A 601 18.31 -0.06 -16.66
CA CYS A 601 17.56 -0.58 -15.51
C CYS A 601 18.16 -1.88 -14.97
N GLU A 602 19.46 -2.06 -15.10
CA GLU A 602 20.13 -3.31 -14.72
C GLU A 602 21.00 -3.13 -13.47
N LEU A 603 21.05 -4.17 -12.64
CA LEU A 603 22.00 -4.24 -11.53
C LEU A 603 23.40 -4.54 -12.05
N GLY A 604 24.43 -4.05 -11.37
CA GLY A 604 25.81 -4.43 -11.64
C GLY A 604 26.04 -5.90 -11.27
N SER A 605 26.92 -6.57 -12.02
CA SER A 605 27.28 -7.98 -11.82
C SER A 605 28.63 -8.17 -11.17
N GLY A 606 28.83 -9.36 -10.59
CA GLY A 606 30.01 -9.73 -9.84
C GLY A 606 31.04 -10.54 -10.63
N SER A 607 32.21 -10.72 -10.04
CA SER A 607 33.38 -11.33 -10.69
C SER A 607 33.28 -12.86 -10.89
N GLY A 608 32.20 -13.49 -10.41
CA GLY A 608 31.99 -14.94 -10.42
C GLY A 608 32.85 -15.70 -9.39
N GLY A 609 32.26 -16.63 -8.64
CA GLY A 609 32.93 -17.56 -7.73
C GLY A 609 32.46 -19.00 -8.01
N SER A 610 33.22 -20.04 -7.63
CA SER A 610 32.79 -21.42 -7.89
C SER A 610 31.94 -21.96 -6.74
N ASN A 611 30.82 -22.63 -7.05
CA ASN A 611 30.07 -23.46 -6.10
C ASN A 611 30.99 -24.57 -5.54
N GLY A 612 31.50 -24.40 -4.32
CA GLY A 612 32.21 -25.48 -3.63
C GLY A 612 33.03 -25.12 -2.40
N PHE A 613 33.45 -23.87 -2.24
CA PHE A 613 34.14 -23.39 -1.04
C PHE A 613 33.72 -21.94 -0.78
N ASN A 614 33.74 -21.49 0.48
CA ASN A 614 33.40 -20.13 0.94
C ASN A 614 34.29 -19.04 0.31
N GLU A 615 34.22 -18.86 -1.00
CA GLU A 615 35.02 -17.92 -1.79
C GLU A 615 34.06 -16.89 -2.38
N ASN A 616 33.85 -15.79 -1.67
CA ASN A 616 32.95 -14.72 -2.09
C ASN A 616 33.62 -13.88 -3.19
N GLY A 617 33.21 -14.07 -4.45
CA GLY A 617 33.53 -13.15 -5.52
C GLY A 617 32.99 -11.73 -5.23
N ALA A 618 33.61 -10.71 -5.83
CA ALA A 618 33.19 -9.33 -5.64
C ALA A 618 31.78 -9.11 -6.23
N ALA A 619 30.88 -8.50 -5.47
CA ALA A 619 29.53 -8.15 -5.92
C ALA A 619 29.52 -6.90 -6.81
N GLY A 620 28.57 -6.81 -7.73
CA GLY A 620 28.36 -5.60 -8.52
C GLY A 620 27.71 -4.45 -7.72
N GLY A 621 27.54 -3.30 -8.35
CA GLY A 621 26.80 -2.16 -7.80
C GLY A 621 25.28 -2.32 -7.89
N GLY A 622 24.55 -1.72 -6.96
CA GLY A 622 23.09 -1.71 -6.89
C GLY A 622 22.44 -0.76 -7.91
N MET A 623 21.13 -0.59 -7.78
CA MET A 623 20.33 0.30 -8.61
C MET A 623 19.70 1.39 -7.74
N ILE A 624 19.80 2.65 -8.19
CA ILE A 624 19.20 3.79 -7.52
C ILE A 624 18.30 4.51 -8.51
N VAL A 625 17.02 4.64 -8.16
CA VAL A 625 16.01 5.30 -8.98
C VAL A 625 15.36 6.42 -8.17
N MET A 626 15.43 7.66 -8.67
CA MET A 626 14.79 8.82 -8.04
C MET A 626 13.81 9.49 -9.00
N GLY A 627 12.57 9.65 -8.56
CA GLY A 627 11.45 10.14 -9.37
C GLY A 627 10.87 9.07 -10.30
N SER A 628 9.92 9.48 -11.13
CA SER A 628 9.33 8.65 -12.19
C SER A 628 8.84 9.54 -13.33
N MET A 629 8.51 8.94 -14.48
CA MET A 629 7.95 9.66 -15.63
C MET A 629 6.67 10.45 -15.29
N LYS A 630 5.84 9.90 -14.39
CA LYS A 630 4.58 10.54 -13.94
C LYS A 630 4.84 11.56 -12.83
N TRP A 631 5.81 11.29 -11.96
CA TRP A 631 6.12 12.08 -10.75
C TRP A 631 7.63 12.37 -10.68
N PRO A 632 8.14 13.32 -11.48
CA PRO A 632 9.54 13.73 -11.45
C PRO A 632 9.86 14.48 -10.15
N LEU A 633 11.09 14.34 -9.65
CA LEU A 633 11.57 15.02 -8.46
C LEU A 633 11.70 16.53 -8.72
N SER A 634 11.13 17.37 -7.85
CA SER A 634 11.16 18.82 -8.07
C SER A 634 12.57 19.40 -7.92
N ARG A 635 13.33 18.92 -6.92
CA ARG A 635 14.71 19.35 -6.69
C ARG A 635 15.55 18.23 -6.05
N LEU A 636 16.74 18.02 -6.60
CA LEU A 636 17.78 17.14 -6.04
C LEU A 636 19.03 17.97 -5.75
N ASP A 637 19.41 18.06 -4.47
CA ASP A 637 20.60 18.79 -4.02
C ASP A 637 21.63 17.79 -3.47
N ILE A 638 22.77 17.66 -4.13
CA ILE A 638 23.84 16.74 -3.73
C ILE A 638 25.06 17.54 -3.28
N HIS A 639 25.36 17.47 -1.99
CA HIS A 639 26.56 18.02 -1.36
C HIS A 639 27.57 16.92 -0.97
N GLY A 640 27.05 15.74 -0.63
CA GLY A 640 27.82 14.54 -0.27
C GLY A 640 27.94 13.51 -1.39
N LEU A 641 27.73 12.23 -1.05
CA LEU A 641 28.04 11.10 -1.92
C LEU A 641 26.78 10.37 -2.40
N LEU A 642 26.67 10.14 -3.71
CA LEU A 642 25.68 9.26 -4.33
C LEU A 642 26.42 8.21 -5.15
N LYS A 643 26.44 6.95 -4.68
CA LYS A 643 27.31 5.91 -5.24
C LYS A 643 26.57 4.61 -5.51
N ALA A 644 26.83 3.97 -6.63
CA ALA A 644 26.45 2.60 -6.91
C ALA A 644 27.64 1.84 -7.51
N ASP A 645 28.80 1.90 -6.83
CA ASP A 645 30.05 1.34 -7.33
C ASP A 645 30.10 -0.19 -7.19
N GLY A 646 30.91 -0.84 -8.01
CA GLY A 646 31.21 -2.26 -7.90
C GLY A 646 32.14 -2.54 -6.72
N GLN A 647 31.99 -3.69 -6.07
CA GLN A 647 32.86 -4.07 -4.96
C GLN A 647 34.29 -4.31 -5.47
N SER A 648 35.26 -3.74 -4.76
CA SER A 648 36.69 -4.03 -4.97
C SER A 648 37.11 -5.30 -4.24
N TYR A 649 38.18 -5.93 -4.69
CA TYR A 649 38.79 -7.08 -4.01
C TYR A 649 39.03 -6.79 -2.51
N ALA A 650 38.44 -7.61 -1.64
CA ALA A 650 38.65 -7.55 -0.20
C ALA A 650 39.84 -8.43 0.22
N THR A 651 40.78 -7.86 0.97
CA THR A 651 42.08 -8.48 1.33
C THR A 651 42.03 -9.51 2.45
N THR A 652 40.88 -9.81 3.07
CA THR A 652 40.87 -10.51 4.37
C THR A 652 39.99 -11.76 4.39
N ASN A 653 40.65 -12.92 4.44
CA ASN A 653 40.09 -14.16 4.97
C ASN A 653 40.58 -14.38 6.41
N TYR A 654 39.72 -14.97 7.26
CA TYR A 654 40.00 -15.32 8.67
C TYR A 654 41.24 -16.24 8.88
N ASN A 655 41.73 -16.90 7.82
CA ASN A 655 42.85 -17.84 7.88
C ASN A 655 44.18 -17.28 7.33
N GLY A 656 44.27 -15.99 6.98
CA GLY A 656 45.51 -15.36 6.51
C GLY A 656 46.05 -15.89 5.16
N SER A 657 45.28 -16.70 4.43
CA SER A 657 45.64 -17.13 3.07
C SER A 657 45.26 -16.05 2.06
N VAL A 658 46.26 -15.52 1.35
CA VAL A 658 46.07 -14.56 0.26
C VAL A 658 45.35 -15.25 -0.89
N MET A 659 44.05 -14.99 -1.03
CA MET A 659 43.23 -15.44 -2.15
C MET A 659 43.68 -14.71 -3.41
N ARG A 660 44.36 -15.42 -4.34
CA ARG A 660 44.95 -14.81 -5.53
C ARG A 660 43.93 -14.65 -6.66
N GLY A 661 43.81 -13.43 -7.18
CA GLY A 661 43.31 -13.18 -8.54
C GLY A 661 41.80 -13.13 -8.74
N PHE A 662 41.00 -12.70 -7.74
CA PHE A 662 39.59 -12.37 -8.00
C PHE A 662 39.47 -11.09 -8.82
N GLY A 663 38.51 -11.06 -9.74
CA GLY A 663 38.15 -9.85 -10.47
C GLY A 663 37.36 -8.85 -9.62
N GLY A 664 37.27 -7.61 -10.06
CA GLY A 664 36.40 -6.60 -9.45
C GLY A 664 34.94 -6.76 -9.90
N GLY A 665 34.00 -6.36 -9.05
CA GLY A 665 32.59 -6.24 -9.40
C GLY A 665 32.35 -5.05 -10.34
N SER A 666 31.32 -5.11 -11.17
CA SER A 666 30.98 -4.02 -12.08
C SER A 666 30.11 -2.96 -11.39
N GLY A 667 30.15 -1.72 -11.88
CA GLY A 667 29.30 -0.63 -11.37
C GLY A 667 27.82 -0.89 -11.61
N GLY A 668 26.95 -0.18 -10.88
CA GLY A 668 25.49 -0.31 -10.94
C GLY A 668 24.81 0.67 -11.89
N THR A 669 23.54 0.99 -11.61
CA THR A 669 22.73 1.90 -12.42
C THR A 669 22.12 3.01 -11.56
N ILE A 670 22.16 4.25 -12.04
CA ILE A 670 21.48 5.39 -11.43
C ILE A 670 20.53 6.03 -12.44
N LEU A 671 19.22 6.04 -12.13
CA LEU A 671 18.15 6.64 -12.94
C LEU A 671 17.57 7.85 -12.19
N LEU A 672 17.57 9.01 -12.85
CA LEU A 672 17.16 10.28 -12.23
C LEU A 672 16.10 10.98 -13.09
N PHE A 673 14.87 11.08 -12.59
CA PHE A 673 13.77 11.84 -13.19
C PHE A 673 13.60 13.17 -12.44
N LEU A 674 14.07 14.27 -13.02
CA LEU A 674 14.28 15.53 -12.31
C LEU A 674 13.55 16.72 -12.97
N GLN A 675 13.35 17.77 -12.19
CA GLN A 675 13.14 19.13 -12.67
C GLN A 675 14.37 20.02 -12.44
N THR A 676 15.03 19.91 -11.29
CA THR A 676 16.22 20.69 -10.93
C THR A 676 17.27 19.80 -10.25
N LEU A 677 18.54 19.95 -10.62
CA LEU A 677 19.70 19.31 -9.99
C LEU A 677 20.71 20.36 -9.53
N VAL A 678 21.14 20.31 -8.28
CA VAL A 678 22.23 21.13 -7.74
C VAL A 678 23.32 20.20 -7.24
N LEU A 679 24.55 20.42 -7.73
CA LEU A 679 25.74 19.69 -7.31
C LEU A 679 26.73 20.67 -6.69
N GLU A 680 27.20 20.40 -5.47
CA GLU A 680 28.27 21.18 -4.83
C GLU A 680 29.65 20.66 -5.24
N LYS A 681 30.70 21.47 -5.04
CA LYS A 681 32.11 21.14 -5.31
C LYS A 681 32.61 19.85 -4.66
N SER A 682 32.13 19.54 -3.47
CA SER A 682 32.51 18.33 -2.72
C SER A 682 31.65 17.10 -3.05
N SER A 683 30.63 17.26 -3.90
CA SER A 683 29.71 16.19 -4.22
C SER A 683 30.32 15.18 -5.18
N SER A 684 29.94 13.91 -5.05
CA SER A 684 30.40 12.83 -5.93
C SER A 684 29.25 11.93 -6.33
N LEU A 685 29.05 11.81 -7.64
CA LEU A 685 28.14 10.85 -8.27
C LEU A 685 28.98 9.76 -8.97
N SER A 686 28.91 8.50 -8.51
CA SER A 686 29.78 7.43 -9.01
C SER A 686 29.06 6.11 -9.25
N VAL A 687 29.42 5.45 -10.36
CA VAL A 687 29.02 4.08 -10.74
C VAL A 687 30.25 3.30 -11.23
N ALA A 688 31.41 3.51 -10.63
CA ALA A 688 32.67 2.92 -11.03
C ALA A 688 32.69 1.41 -10.83
N GLY A 689 33.45 0.70 -11.67
CA GLY A 689 33.76 -0.70 -11.44
C GLY A 689 34.77 -0.87 -10.32
N GLY A 690 34.69 -1.97 -9.58
CA GLY A 690 35.60 -2.31 -8.51
C GLY A 690 36.98 -2.74 -9.02
N ASN A 691 37.99 -2.60 -8.16
CA ASN A 691 39.35 -3.00 -8.48
C ASN A 691 39.53 -4.52 -8.34
N GLY A 692 40.19 -5.13 -9.33
CA GLY A 692 40.62 -6.53 -9.27
C GLY A 692 41.78 -6.74 -8.30
N GLY A 693 41.95 -7.97 -7.83
CA GLY A 693 43.03 -8.33 -6.92
C GLY A 693 44.43 -8.16 -7.54
N PRO A 694 45.45 -7.80 -6.73
CA PRO A 694 46.78 -7.44 -7.22
C PRO A 694 47.56 -8.58 -7.90
N SER A 695 47.14 -9.83 -7.73
CA SER A 695 47.77 -11.02 -8.34
C SER A 695 46.87 -11.65 -9.40
N GLY A 696 46.61 -10.93 -10.49
CA GLY A 696 45.95 -11.47 -11.68
C GLY A 696 44.43 -11.28 -11.77
N GLY A 697 43.87 -10.36 -10.98
CA GLY A 697 42.47 -9.94 -11.08
C GLY A 697 42.26 -8.79 -12.06
N GLY A 698 41.29 -8.92 -12.96
CA GLY A 698 40.85 -7.82 -13.82
C GLY A 698 39.88 -6.87 -13.10
N GLY A 699 39.96 -5.56 -13.36
CA GLY A 699 39.02 -4.57 -12.83
C GLY A 699 37.61 -4.74 -13.41
N GLY A 700 36.59 -4.33 -12.67
CA GLY A 700 35.21 -4.32 -13.14
C GLY A 700 34.93 -3.19 -14.14
N GLY A 701 33.98 -3.40 -15.04
CA GLY A 701 33.42 -2.35 -15.91
C GLY A 701 32.60 -1.33 -15.11
N GLY A 702 32.60 -0.07 -15.55
CA GLY A 702 31.80 1.00 -14.94
C GLY A 702 30.36 1.02 -15.45
N GLY A 703 29.42 1.29 -14.56
CA GLY A 703 27.99 1.24 -14.81
C GLY A 703 27.42 2.43 -15.59
N ARG A 704 26.11 2.69 -15.42
CA ARG A 704 25.37 3.69 -16.20
C ARG A 704 24.62 4.69 -15.31
N ILE A 705 24.58 5.94 -15.76
CA ILE A 705 23.81 7.02 -15.14
C ILE A 705 22.93 7.64 -16.23
N HIS A 706 21.64 7.80 -15.95
CA HIS A 706 20.66 8.39 -16.85
C HIS A 706 19.93 9.55 -16.17
N PHE A 707 19.73 10.63 -16.92
CA PHE A 707 19.00 11.82 -16.50
C PHE A 707 17.82 12.07 -17.45
N ASP A 708 16.62 12.09 -16.90
CA ASP A 708 15.38 12.45 -17.59
C ASP A 708 14.82 13.76 -17.00
N TRP A 709 14.47 14.71 -17.87
CA TRP A 709 14.06 16.06 -17.49
C TRP A 709 12.62 16.34 -17.94
N SER A 710 11.75 16.64 -16.97
CA SER A 710 10.29 16.75 -17.22
C SER A 710 9.79 18.13 -17.67
N ASN A 711 10.52 19.22 -17.38
CA ASN A 711 10.09 20.58 -17.68
C ASN A 711 11.21 21.40 -18.34
N MET A 712 11.47 21.13 -19.61
CA MET A 712 12.34 21.96 -20.43
C MET A 712 11.53 23.16 -20.93
N ALA A 713 11.63 24.32 -20.27
CA ALA A 713 11.06 25.56 -20.78
C ALA A 713 11.73 25.92 -22.11
N THR A 714 10.98 25.79 -23.21
CA THR A 714 11.41 26.12 -24.56
C THR A 714 11.13 27.59 -24.83
N GLY A 715 12.13 28.44 -24.58
CA GLY A 715 12.14 29.86 -24.99
C GLY A 715 13.28 30.13 -25.98
N ASP A 716 13.15 31.20 -26.76
CA ASP A 716 14.21 31.69 -27.67
C ASP A 716 15.43 32.26 -26.93
N GLU A 717 15.34 32.39 -25.60
CA GLU A 717 16.46 32.73 -24.73
C GLU A 717 17.10 31.47 -24.15
N TYR A 718 18.42 31.47 -24.23
CA TYR A 718 19.28 30.50 -23.60
C TYR A 718 19.11 30.50 -22.07
N VAL A 719 18.30 29.58 -21.54
CA VAL A 719 18.14 29.44 -20.09
C VAL A 719 19.19 28.45 -19.55
N GLN A 720 20.00 28.92 -18.61
CA GLN A 720 21.00 28.12 -17.90
C GLN A 720 20.31 27.30 -16.80
N PHE A 721 20.17 25.98 -16.98
CA PHE A 721 19.43 25.10 -16.05
C PHE A 721 20.30 24.42 -14.99
N ALA A 722 21.63 24.40 -15.14
CA ALA A 722 22.55 23.82 -14.18
C ALA A 722 23.83 24.66 -14.05
N PHE A 723 24.30 24.84 -12.81
CA PHE A 723 25.57 25.45 -12.48
C PHE A 723 26.43 24.40 -11.78
N VAL A 724 27.44 23.88 -12.47
CA VAL A 724 28.49 23.04 -11.89
C VAL A 724 29.76 23.87 -11.88
N ASN A 725 30.22 24.26 -10.71
CA ASN A 725 31.43 25.05 -10.55
C ASN A 725 32.48 24.17 -9.88
N VAL A 726 33.39 23.55 -10.64
CA VAL A 726 34.45 22.70 -10.08
C VAL A 726 35.75 22.93 -10.86
N GLU A 727 36.78 23.45 -10.18
CA GLU A 727 38.16 23.37 -10.66
C GLU A 727 38.71 21.99 -10.29
N GLY A 728 38.89 21.13 -11.29
CA GLY A 728 39.60 19.85 -11.15
C GLY A 728 38.73 18.62 -11.43
N GLN A 729 38.45 18.38 -12.72
CA GLN A 729 37.87 17.15 -13.30
C GLN A 729 36.48 16.72 -12.82
N VAL A 730 35.42 17.29 -13.41
CA VAL A 730 34.35 16.58 -14.16
C VAL A 730 33.68 17.59 -15.12
N ILE A 731 33.25 17.04 -16.25
CA ILE A 731 32.64 17.60 -17.46
C ILE A 731 31.55 18.65 -17.19
N VAL A 732 31.67 19.80 -17.84
CA VAL A 732 30.61 20.82 -17.92
C VAL A 732 29.56 20.36 -18.94
N VAL A 733 28.37 19.98 -18.49
CA VAL A 733 27.22 19.71 -19.38
C VAL A 733 26.36 20.96 -19.46
N VAL A 734 26.52 21.73 -20.55
CA VAL A 734 25.54 22.77 -20.92
C VAL A 734 24.57 22.16 -21.92
N ILE A 735 23.33 21.91 -21.51
CA ILE A 735 22.29 21.38 -22.39
C ILE A 735 21.73 22.53 -23.23
N TRP A 736 22.05 22.55 -24.52
CA TRP A 736 21.48 23.48 -25.49
C TRP A 736 20.48 22.75 -26.38
N ALA A 737 19.26 23.28 -26.55
CA ALA A 737 18.29 22.76 -27.51
C ALA A 737 17.98 23.83 -28.57
N ARG A 738 18.12 23.50 -29.85
CA ARG A 738 17.65 24.31 -30.99
C ARG A 738 16.74 23.44 -31.85
N ARG A 739 15.54 23.91 -32.18
CA ARG A 739 14.63 23.21 -33.11
C ARG A 739 14.94 23.61 -34.54
N GLU A 740 15.43 22.69 -35.36
CA GLU A 740 15.23 22.78 -36.81
C GLU A 740 13.89 22.12 -37.14
N GLN A 741 13.04 22.86 -37.86
CA GLN A 741 11.70 22.46 -38.27
C GLN A 741 11.77 21.25 -39.20
N LEU A 742 11.16 20.12 -38.83
CA LEU A 742 10.54 19.16 -39.75
C LEU A 742 9.40 18.43 -39.04
N LEU A 743 8.28 18.27 -39.75
CA LEU A 743 7.06 17.60 -39.30
C LEU A 743 7.30 16.11 -39.03
N GLU A 744 6.43 15.55 -38.17
CA GLU A 744 6.29 14.16 -37.72
C GLU A 744 7.10 13.72 -36.49
N ARG A 745 6.35 13.12 -35.56
CA ARG A 745 6.73 12.45 -34.31
C ARG A 745 8.21 12.08 -34.21
N SER A 746 8.99 12.95 -33.59
CA SER A 746 10.29 12.58 -33.03
C SER A 746 10.58 13.45 -31.81
N VAL A 747 10.92 12.78 -30.71
CA VAL A 747 11.48 13.36 -29.47
C VAL A 747 12.64 14.27 -29.87
N PRO A 748 12.80 15.48 -29.29
CA PRO A 748 13.95 16.32 -29.60
C PRO A 748 15.23 15.54 -29.25
N LYS A 749 16.01 15.19 -30.29
CA LYS A 749 17.33 14.58 -30.14
C LYS A 749 18.29 15.62 -29.58
N VAL A 750 18.65 15.48 -28.32
CA VAL A 750 19.83 16.17 -27.77
C VAL A 750 21.05 15.40 -28.24
N PHE A 751 21.85 15.99 -29.13
CA PHE A 751 23.16 15.44 -29.52
C PHE A 751 24.14 15.61 -28.35
N MET A 752 24.40 14.53 -27.60
CA MET A 752 25.54 14.43 -26.70
C MET A 752 26.78 14.01 -27.51
N ALA A 753 27.67 14.95 -27.82
CA ALA A 753 28.99 14.63 -28.37
C ALA A 753 30.02 14.53 -27.22
N LEU A 754 30.17 13.33 -26.66
CA LEU A 754 31.29 12.98 -25.78
C LEU A 754 32.56 12.81 -26.63
N SER A 755 33.40 13.84 -26.69
CA SER A 755 34.78 13.68 -27.17
C SER A 755 35.72 13.75 -25.98
N ALA A 756 36.14 12.57 -25.50
CA ALA A 756 37.24 12.43 -24.56
C ALA A 756 38.54 12.73 -25.31
N MET A 757 39.11 13.92 -25.11
CA MET A 757 40.48 14.20 -25.53
C MET A 757 41.36 14.14 -24.27
N TYR A 758 42.14 13.06 -24.18
CA TYR A 758 43.25 12.93 -23.23
C TYR A 758 44.24 14.08 -23.46
N VAL A 759 44.65 14.75 -22.39
CA VAL A 759 45.98 15.35 -22.25
C VAL A 759 46.61 14.79 -20.99
#